data_AF-A0A0P7BH99-F1
#
_entry.id   AF-A0A0P7BH99-F1
#
_cell.length_a   1.000
_cell.length_b   1.000
_cell.length_c   1.000
_cell.angle_alpha   90.00
_cell.angle_beta   90.00
_cell.angle_gamma   90.00
#
_symmetry.space_group_name_H-M   'P 1'
#
loop_
_entity.id
_entity.type
_entity.pdbx_description
1 polymer ?
#
loop_
_entity_poly.entity_id
_entity_poly.type
_entity_poly.pdbx_seq_one_letter_code
_entity_poly.pdbx_strand_id
1 'polypeptide(L)'
;MTRRLPFTLTPLPGESFESWTTAYARRLRVTTSELTRALGLTADPPPAVTTPLTVADATGLTPRTFAAMFHPPLPDLPPRTPDALRTAATAGRTSRFCPTCLAEHPGRFALAWQLRWTFFCLDHGQPLADRCPRCGSTQPVRHPSGRTPPGHCTRHVTAAATTTRCGFDLTEPPHPTCADPAAAHTAQQLIDRSLARLRLPPDATARHEALATLTDLTILAAHIATNDRPRRQRTPVAGDLRADTLLTAYQLLTAPTAGRPDDPLAPLVAHHSAGPRPLAVPESWKSASPSLTTRIAHSRDGFLRPIERLRHATTLPTLHPPTTDPTSGEPDPAVLRAARLPDQLWPVWTIRLLDDDSLEPVTFRPAAIAALLLPHSALRLNQITALVSDQITGGTVAHQLGKLTRGPAGSTTLRILTELALACDTHPIPIDYTRRRHLAATTELIDRATWRSFLGPGELRRGHRRRLDFARSYLYELLTDGNLAIASPPYRIVDPARRPAYHEFVLGMPAPLADDLTSHAHALLLHAGVTDEPLRWAPPAHWVHTHDWPGADLEHTDPAPIHDLLTRQHRSPQQVAETLHMSTEHVRQAVRLHPLPRPLYPTHRAGAILPLHPDTSQQHKPGIHYVDPTWLHEQYVTWKRTLADIADEIGCVYSTLRAFAEKHGIPLRPSGGSHHIHTLTGTHPSQLPEPLRSALTGHQAHLRLERFTMIVRHSNLTRAAEEAGVTPASLSEQLTYLERVCGGTLMRRHHPRRLDSPTELGQALHLQIEAHILHDTTSHP
;
A
#
# COMPACT_ATOMS: atom_id res chain seq x y z
N MET A 1 79.33 -11.20 4.64
CA MET A 1 79.60 -11.37 3.20
C MET A 1 78.88 -12.62 2.71
N THR A 2 77.75 -12.44 2.04
CA THR A 2 77.00 -13.54 1.39
C THR A 2 77.83 -14.06 0.22
N ARG A 3 78.33 -15.30 0.31
CA ARG A 3 79.02 -15.94 -0.82
C ARG A 3 78.00 -16.21 -1.92
N ARG A 4 78.21 -15.63 -3.10
CA ARG A 4 77.39 -15.88 -4.29
C ARG A 4 77.57 -17.31 -4.78
N LEU A 5 76.47 -17.94 -5.21
CA LEU A 5 76.49 -19.28 -5.80
C LEU A 5 77.17 -19.27 -7.18
N PRO A 6 77.69 -20.43 -7.67
CA PRO A 6 78.55 -20.50 -8.85
C PRO A 6 77.91 -20.04 -10.17
N PHE A 7 76.59 -20.14 -10.29
CA PHE A 7 75.83 -19.67 -11.45
C PHE A 7 74.42 -19.30 -11.00
N THR A 8 73.76 -18.38 -11.70
CA THR A 8 72.36 -18.03 -11.43
C THR A 8 71.43 -18.99 -12.19
N LEU A 9 70.50 -19.63 -11.48
CA LEU A 9 69.40 -20.37 -12.10
C LEU A 9 68.16 -19.47 -12.16
N THR A 10 67.77 -19.04 -13.35
CA THR A 10 66.53 -18.28 -13.53
C THR A 10 65.31 -19.21 -13.32
N PRO A 11 64.35 -18.84 -12.44
CA PRO A 11 63.09 -19.58 -12.32
C PRO A 11 62.27 -19.45 -13.61
N LEU A 12 61.46 -20.47 -13.91
CA LEU A 12 60.48 -20.37 -15.00
C LEU A 12 59.35 -19.40 -14.59
N PRO A 13 58.64 -18.79 -15.56
CA PRO A 13 57.46 -17.99 -15.27
C PRO A 13 56.45 -18.78 -14.43
N GLY A 14 56.08 -18.25 -13.26
CA GLY A 14 55.14 -18.90 -12.34
C GLY A 14 55.67 -20.15 -11.64
N GLU A 15 56.99 -20.41 -11.63
CA GLU A 15 57.59 -21.54 -10.91
C GLU A 15 57.53 -21.35 -9.39
N SER A 16 57.26 -22.43 -8.65
CA SER A 16 57.28 -22.37 -7.17
C SER A 16 58.69 -22.37 -6.60
N PHE A 17 58.87 -21.76 -5.42
CA PHE A 17 60.16 -21.75 -4.75
C PHE A 17 60.71 -23.18 -4.47
N GLU A 18 59.84 -24.11 -4.10
CA GLU A 18 60.21 -25.52 -3.84
C GLU A 18 60.63 -26.25 -5.12
N SER A 19 59.98 -25.97 -6.24
CA SER A 19 60.38 -26.46 -7.55
C SER A 19 61.76 -25.93 -7.94
N TRP A 20 61.93 -24.60 -7.88
CA TRP A 20 63.16 -23.93 -8.26
C TRP A 20 64.35 -24.38 -7.39
N THR A 21 64.16 -24.45 -6.07
CA THR A 21 65.21 -24.95 -5.15
C THR A 21 65.59 -26.39 -5.43
N THR A 22 64.62 -27.27 -5.74
CA THR A 22 64.89 -28.66 -6.11
C THR A 22 65.67 -28.76 -7.42
N ALA A 23 65.30 -27.95 -8.43
CA ALA A 23 66.00 -27.89 -9.71
C ALA A 23 67.45 -27.37 -9.55
N TYR A 24 67.63 -26.35 -8.71
CA TYR A 24 68.93 -25.76 -8.43
C TYR A 24 69.84 -26.73 -7.66
N ALA A 25 69.30 -27.37 -6.62
CA ALA A 25 70.02 -28.38 -5.84
C ALA A 25 70.47 -29.56 -6.73
N ARG A 26 69.63 -30.01 -7.67
CA ARG A 26 70.00 -31.03 -8.67
C ARG A 26 71.16 -30.58 -9.55
N ARG A 27 71.17 -29.34 -10.06
CA ARG A 27 72.27 -28.81 -10.88
C ARG A 27 73.58 -28.68 -10.09
N LEU A 28 73.49 -28.31 -8.82
CA LEU A 28 74.63 -28.22 -7.90
C LEU A 28 75.07 -29.59 -7.35
N ARG A 29 74.32 -30.68 -7.64
CA ARG A 29 74.52 -32.03 -7.09
C ARG A 29 74.51 -32.08 -5.56
N VAL A 30 73.65 -31.28 -4.94
CA VAL A 30 73.41 -31.23 -3.48
C VAL A 30 71.96 -31.56 -3.15
N THR A 31 71.69 -31.82 -1.87
CA THR A 31 70.31 -31.96 -1.37
C THR A 31 69.62 -30.60 -1.24
N THR A 32 68.29 -30.56 -1.38
CA THR A 32 67.51 -29.32 -1.19
C THR A 32 67.76 -28.72 0.20
N SER A 33 67.89 -29.56 1.24
CA SER A 33 68.20 -29.12 2.61
C SER A 33 69.59 -28.50 2.76
N GLU A 34 70.59 -29.00 2.05
CA GLU A 34 71.93 -28.39 2.04
C GLU A 34 71.91 -27.03 1.35
N LEU A 35 71.18 -26.90 0.24
CA LEU A 35 71.03 -25.64 -0.47
C LEU A 35 70.27 -24.60 0.37
N THR A 36 69.14 -24.96 0.99
CA THR A 36 68.39 -24.02 1.84
C THR A 36 69.19 -23.59 3.06
N ARG A 37 69.95 -24.50 3.68
CA ARG A 37 70.89 -24.16 4.76
C ARG A 37 71.97 -23.20 4.29
N ALA A 38 72.55 -23.42 3.11
CA ALA A 38 73.55 -22.53 2.53
C ALA A 38 73.00 -21.13 2.20
N LEU A 39 71.71 -21.03 1.87
CA LEU A 39 70.99 -19.77 1.64
C LEU A 39 70.54 -19.07 2.94
N GLY A 40 70.86 -19.62 4.11
CA GLY A 40 70.45 -19.05 5.41
C GLY A 40 68.95 -19.24 5.72
N LEU A 41 68.27 -20.15 5.02
CA LEU A 41 66.87 -20.48 5.21
C LEU A 41 66.75 -21.67 6.17
N THR A 42 66.82 -21.38 7.47
CA THR A 42 66.83 -22.40 8.54
C THR A 42 65.45 -22.73 9.12
N ALA A 43 64.43 -21.93 8.81
CA ALA A 43 63.04 -22.18 9.19
C ALA A 43 62.32 -23.07 8.17
N ASP A 44 61.42 -23.94 8.65
CA ASP A 44 60.57 -24.80 7.82
C ASP A 44 59.06 -24.56 8.11
N PRO A 45 58.27 -23.99 7.18
CA PRO A 45 58.69 -23.43 5.88
C PRO A 45 59.48 -22.12 6.02
N PRO A 46 60.32 -21.79 5.03
CA PRO A 46 61.01 -20.51 5.01
C PRO A 46 59.96 -19.38 4.96
N PRO A 47 60.03 -18.38 5.85
CA PRO A 47 59.09 -17.26 5.84
C PRO A 47 59.19 -16.53 4.50
N ALA A 48 58.04 -16.27 3.87
CA ALA A 48 57.95 -15.61 2.55
C ALA A 48 58.55 -14.18 2.52
N VAL A 49 58.95 -13.60 3.67
CA VAL A 49 59.15 -12.15 3.80
C VAL A 49 60.42 -11.71 4.53
N THR A 50 61.11 -12.54 5.34
CA THR A 50 62.14 -11.98 6.24
C THR A 50 63.58 -11.91 5.70
N THR A 51 63.91 -12.51 4.55
CA THR A 51 65.27 -12.43 3.98
C THR A 51 65.35 -12.41 2.43
N PRO A 52 64.45 -11.74 1.69
CA PRO A 52 64.50 -11.73 0.21
C PRO A 52 65.81 -11.15 -0.34
N LEU A 53 66.44 -10.21 0.38
CA LEU A 53 67.71 -9.58 -0.04
C LEU A 53 68.90 -10.54 0.04
N THR A 54 69.04 -11.30 1.12
CA THR A 54 70.15 -12.25 1.28
C THR A 54 70.09 -13.41 0.28
N VAL A 55 68.89 -13.90 -0.04
CA VAL A 55 68.72 -14.94 -1.07
C VAL A 55 68.93 -14.36 -2.47
N ALA A 56 68.41 -13.16 -2.75
CA ALA A 56 68.64 -12.43 -4.00
C ALA A 56 70.14 -12.24 -4.26
N ASP A 57 70.89 -11.74 -3.28
CA ASP A 57 72.34 -11.51 -3.36
C ASP A 57 73.11 -12.82 -3.59
N ALA A 58 72.77 -13.88 -2.85
CA ALA A 58 73.44 -15.17 -2.95
C ALA A 58 73.18 -15.89 -4.29
N THR A 59 72.01 -15.67 -4.91
CA THR A 59 71.57 -16.39 -6.11
C THR A 59 71.70 -15.58 -7.39
N GLY A 60 71.88 -14.25 -7.28
CA GLY A 60 71.86 -13.30 -8.39
C GLY A 60 70.46 -13.03 -8.95
N LEU A 61 69.40 -13.32 -8.19
CA LEU A 61 68.01 -12.99 -8.55
C LEU A 61 67.64 -11.60 -8.06
N THR A 62 66.63 -10.98 -8.67
CA THR A 62 66.04 -9.74 -8.12
C THR A 62 65.03 -10.07 -7.02
N PRO A 63 64.82 -9.20 -6.02
CA PRO A 63 63.81 -9.41 -4.97
C PRO A 63 62.40 -9.64 -5.54
N ARG A 64 62.06 -8.99 -6.66
CA ARG A 64 60.79 -9.19 -7.38
C ARG A 64 60.67 -10.61 -7.97
N THR A 65 61.73 -11.11 -8.59
CA THR A 65 61.77 -12.48 -9.14
C THR A 65 61.67 -13.52 -8.03
N PHE A 66 62.31 -13.26 -6.89
CA PHE A 66 62.20 -14.10 -5.70
C PHE A 66 60.77 -14.10 -5.12
N ALA A 67 60.16 -12.94 -4.96
CA ALA A 67 58.80 -12.81 -4.45
C ALA A 67 57.75 -13.47 -5.36
N ALA A 68 57.97 -13.47 -6.69
CA ALA A 68 57.07 -14.09 -7.66
C ALA A 68 56.98 -15.63 -7.55
N MET A 69 57.90 -16.27 -6.82
CA MET A 69 57.88 -17.71 -6.53
C MET A 69 57.01 -18.09 -5.31
N PHE A 70 56.34 -17.11 -4.69
CA PHE A 70 55.45 -17.30 -3.56
C PHE A 70 54.07 -16.70 -3.85
N HIS A 71 53.03 -17.31 -3.27
CA HIS A 71 51.69 -16.72 -3.31
C HIS A 71 51.65 -15.45 -2.46
N PRO A 72 51.11 -14.32 -2.94
CA PRO A 72 50.87 -13.17 -2.08
C PRO A 72 49.95 -13.56 -0.92
N PRO A 73 50.13 -12.96 0.28
CA PRO A 73 49.32 -13.28 1.44
C PRO A 73 47.84 -13.00 1.17
N LEU A 74 46.96 -13.81 1.74
CA LEU A 74 45.53 -13.50 1.74
C LEU A 74 45.26 -12.30 2.64
N PRO A 75 44.37 -11.38 2.25
CA PRO A 75 43.89 -10.35 3.16
C PRO A 75 43.05 -10.96 4.29
N ASP A 76 42.78 -10.18 5.33
CA ASP A 76 41.82 -10.56 6.35
C ASP A 76 40.42 -10.71 5.74
N LEU A 77 39.96 -11.95 5.62
CA LEU A 77 38.65 -12.26 5.08
C LEU A 77 37.57 -12.12 6.16
N PRO A 78 36.36 -11.65 5.82
CA PRO A 78 35.24 -11.51 6.75
C PRO A 78 34.95 -12.80 7.52
N PRO A 79 34.53 -12.73 8.81
CA PRO A 79 34.33 -13.91 9.65
C PRO A 79 33.32 -14.92 9.08
N ARG A 80 32.35 -14.47 8.27
CA ARG A 80 31.34 -15.32 7.61
C ARG A 80 31.83 -16.04 6.35
N THR A 81 33.08 -15.82 5.94
CA THR A 81 33.67 -16.48 4.77
C THR A 81 33.79 -17.98 5.00
N PRO A 82 33.35 -18.85 4.07
CA PRO A 82 33.44 -20.30 4.24
C PRO A 82 34.86 -20.79 4.51
N ASP A 83 35.03 -21.70 5.48
CA ASP A 83 36.33 -22.30 5.80
C ASP A 83 36.94 -23.05 4.62
N ALA A 84 36.09 -23.64 3.76
CA ALA A 84 36.51 -24.26 2.52
C ALA A 84 37.20 -23.24 1.59
N LEU A 85 36.72 -22.00 1.50
CA LEU A 85 37.36 -20.95 0.70
C LEU A 85 38.71 -20.59 1.30
N ARG A 86 38.78 -20.36 2.62
CA ARG A 86 40.04 -20.05 3.34
C ARG A 86 41.09 -21.14 3.12
N THR A 87 40.67 -22.40 3.23
CA THR A 87 41.55 -23.57 3.06
C THR A 87 41.99 -23.75 1.61
N ALA A 88 41.13 -23.43 0.66
CA ALA A 88 41.41 -23.64 -0.75
C ALA A 88 42.26 -22.52 -1.36
N ALA A 89 42.11 -21.31 -0.83
CA ALA A 89 42.91 -20.15 -1.19
C ALA A 89 44.28 -20.12 -0.51
N THR A 90 44.61 -21.10 0.34
CA THR A 90 45.96 -21.28 0.91
C THR A 90 46.72 -22.38 0.17
N ALA A 91 48.04 -22.22 0.02
CA ALA A 91 48.88 -23.21 -0.63
C ALA A 91 48.91 -24.51 0.21
N GLY A 92 48.60 -25.64 -0.43
CA GLY A 92 48.60 -26.95 0.22
C GLY A 92 49.99 -27.54 0.40
N ARG A 93 50.07 -28.67 1.12
CA ARG A 93 51.29 -29.49 1.22
C ARG A 93 51.51 -30.41 -0.01
N THR A 94 50.54 -30.44 -0.91
CA THR A 94 50.54 -31.25 -2.13
C THR A 94 50.41 -30.35 -3.35
N SER A 95 51.07 -30.72 -4.44
CA SER A 95 50.94 -30.05 -5.74
C SER A 95 50.18 -30.93 -6.71
N ARG A 96 49.32 -30.33 -7.52
CA ARG A 96 48.88 -30.94 -8.78
C ARG A 96 49.97 -30.79 -9.85
N PHE A 97 49.78 -31.41 -11.01
CA PHE A 97 50.71 -31.27 -12.13
C PHE A 97 50.04 -31.49 -13.48
N CYS A 98 50.58 -30.85 -14.51
CA CYS A 98 50.28 -31.17 -15.91
C CYS A 98 51.36 -32.13 -16.43
N PRO A 99 50.99 -33.34 -16.92
CA PRO A 99 51.94 -34.28 -17.52
C PRO A 99 52.72 -33.67 -18.70
N THR A 100 52.07 -32.86 -19.54
CA THR A 100 52.72 -32.21 -20.69
C THR A 100 53.71 -31.12 -20.28
N CYS A 101 53.36 -30.23 -19.33
CA CYS A 101 54.33 -29.28 -18.76
C CYS A 101 55.54 -30.00 -18.13
N LEU A 102 55.32 -31.14 -17.46
CA LEU A 102 56.42 -31.91 -16.86
C LEU A 102 57.28 -32.60 -17.93
N ALA A 103 56.73 -32.95 -19.09
CA ALA A 103 57.51 -33.48 -20.21
C ALA A 103 58.40 -32.39 -20.85
N GLU A 104 57.88 -31.17 -21.02
CA GLU A 104 58.64 -30.03 -21.54
C GLU A 104 59.71 -29.54 -20.56
N HIS A 105 59.37 -29.53 -19.26
CA HIS A 105 60.23 -29.04 -18.19
C HIS A 105 60.30 -30.05 -17.03
N PRO A 106 61.08 -31.14 -17.18
CA PRO A 106 61.15 -32.20 -16.19
C PRO A 106 61.44 -31.71 -14.78
N GLY A 107 60.54 -32.04 -13.86
CA GLY A 107 60.66 -31.73 -12.44
C GLY A 107 60.47 -30.25 -12.09
N ARG A 108 59.92 -29.43 -13.00
CA ARG A 108 59.54 -28.05 -12.75
C ARG A 108 58.03 -27.96 -12.51
N PHE A 109 57.61 -27.46 -11.35
CA PHE A 109 56.21 -27.37 -10.94
C PHE A 109 55.78 -25.90 -10.82
N ALA A 110 54.62 -25.58 -11.37
CA ALA A 110 54.04 -24.25 -11.27
C ALA A 110 53.54 -23.96 -9.85
N LEU A 111 53.77 -22.74 -9.38
CA LEU A 111 53.32 -22.22 -8.10
C LEU A 111 51.79 -22.31 -7.95
N ALA A 112 51.04 -22.04 -9.02
CA ALA A 112 49.59 -22.11 -9.03
C ALA A 112 49.06 -23.52 -8.70
N TRP A 113 49.78 -24.58 -9.05
CA TRP A 113 49.36 -25.97 -8.82
C TRP A 113 49.32 -26.38 -7.34
N GLN A 114 49.87 -25.56 -6.45
CA GLN A 114 49.77 -25.74 -5.00
C GLN A 114 48.40 -25.30 -4.44
N LEU A 115 47.61 -24.54 -5.21
CA LEU A 115 46.28 -24.09 -4.81
C LEU A 115 45.23 -25.12 -5.19
N ARG A 116 44.23 -25.32 -4.31
CA ARG A 116 43.13 -26.25 -4.57
C ARG A 116 42.20 -25.78 -5.70
N TRP A 117 42.22 -24.49 -6.00
CA TRP A 117 41.45 -23.84 -7.06
C TRP A 117 42.04 -24.06 -8.45
N THR A 118 43.32 -24.41 -8.56
CA THR A 118 43.99 -24.64 -9.84
C THR A 118 43.82 -26.10 -10.22
N PHE A 119 42.86 -26.39 -11.10
CA PHE A 119 42.51 -27.75 -11.52
C PHE A 119 42.72 -28.00 -13.01
N PHE A 120 42.95 -26.94 -13.80
CA PHE A 120 43.13 -27.02 -15.25
C PHE A 120 44.42 -26.31 -15.67
N CYS A 121 45.15 -26.87 -16.64
CA CYS A 121 46.32 -26.26 -17.25
C CYS A 121 45.87 -25.37 -18.41
N LEU A 122 46.12 -24.07 -18.32
CA LEU A 122 45.80 -23.12 -19.38
C LEU A 122 46.75 -23.23 -20.58
N ASP A 123 48.00 -23.64 -20.37
CA ASP A 123 49.00 -23.75 -21.44
C ASP A 123 48.72 -24.94 -22.37
N HIS A 124 48.31 -26.09 -21.82
CA HIS A 124 48.08 -27.34 -22.57
C HIS A 124 46.62 -27.76 -22.66
N GLY A 125 45.67 -26.96 -22.16
CA GLY A 125 44.24 -27.21 -22.33
C GLY A 125 43.73 -28.52 -21.72
N GLN A 126 44.31 -28.97 -20.59
CA GLN A 126 43.98 -30.26 -19.97
C GLN A 126 43.86 -30.17 -18.45
N PRO A 127 43.08 -31.05 -17.79
CA PRO A 127 43.01 -31.12 -16.33
C PRO A 127 44.36 -31.46 -15.70
N LEU A 128 44.58 -30.98 -14.48
CA LEU A 128 45.77 -31.30 -13.70
C LEU A 128 45.57 -32.61 -12.94
N ALA A 129 46.58 -33.48 -12.99
CA ALA A 129 46.63 -34.68 -12.16
C ALA A 129 46.99 -34.30 -10.73
N ASP A 130 46.29 -34.87 -9.74
CA ASP A 130 46.58 -34.68 -8.32
C ASP A 130 47.28 -35.91 -7.71
N ARG A 131 47.23 -37.07 -8.38
CA ARG A 131 47.71 -38.37 -7.91
C ARG A 131 48.60 -39.06 -8.93
N CYS A 132 49.54 -39.85 -8.43
CA CYS A 132 50.33 -40.76 -9.25
C CYS A 132 49.45 -41.90 -9.80
N PRO A 133 49.47 -42.20 -11.11
CA PRO A 133 48.70 -43.31 -11.67
C PRO A 133 49.07 -44.69 -11.11
N ARG A 134 50.35 -44.93 -10.80
CA ARG A 134 50.82 -46.20 -10.22
C ARG A 134 50.46 -46.37 -8.74
N CYS A 135 50.77 -45.38 -7.88
CA CYS A 135 50.67 -45.56 -6.43
C CYS A 135 49.49 -44.81 -5.77
N GLY A 136 48.67 -44.09 -6.54
CA GLY A 136 47.48 -43.35 -6.07
C GLY A 136 47.76 -42.20 -5.09
N SER A 137 49.03 -41.96 -4.74
CA SER A 137 49.44 -40.95 -3.78
C SER A 137 49.51 -39.57 -4.41
N THR A 138 49.15 -38.55 -3.64
CA THR A 138 49.31 -37.15 -4.05
C THR A 138 50.78 -36.72 -4.08
N GLN A 139 51.12 -35.81 -4.98
CA GLN A 139 52.49 -35.31 -5.08
C GLN A 139 52.75 -34.25 -4.01
N PRO A 140 53.83 -34.37 -3.22
CA PRO A 140 54.18 -33.34 -2.24
C PRO A 140 54.68 -32.09 -2.97
N VAL A 141 54.48 -30.90 -2.39
CA VAL A 141 55.07 -29.66 -2.93
C VAL A 141 56.61 -29.72 -2.90
N ARG A 142 57.17 -30.41 -1.90
CA ARG A 142 58.61 -30.60 -1.76
C ARG A 142 59.04 -31.96 -2.27
N HIS A 143 59.88 -31.93 -3.29
CA HIS A 143 60.48 -33.13 -3.85
C HIS A 143 61.91 -33.30 -3.35
N PRO A 144 62.28 -34.47 -2.78
CA PRO A 144 63.66 -34.72 -2.39
C PRO A 144 64.55 -34.76 -3.64
N SER A 145 65.53 -33.85 -3.72
CA SER A 145 66.53 -33.87 -4.80
C SER A 145 67.47 -35.08 -4.69
N GLY A 146 67.98 -35.55 -5.83
CA GLY A 146 69.11 -36.48 -5.90
C GLY A 146 68.83 -37.98 -5.81
N ARG A 147 67.60 -38.43 -5.52
CA ARG A 147 67.28 -39.89 -5.40
C ARG A 147 66.29 -40.42 -6.44
N THR A 148 65.65 -39.55 -7.20
CA THR A 148 64.68 -39.90 -8.25
C THR A 148 64.88 -38.95 -9.44
N PRO A 149 64.71 -39.44 -10.68
CA PRO A 149 64.73 -38.59 -11.87
C PRO A 149 63.73 -37.43 -11.77
N PRO A 150 63.99 -36.27 -12.40
CA PRO A 150 63.00 -35.21 -12.51
C PRO A 150 61.72 -35.72 -13.20
N GLY A 151 60.55 -35.22 -12.79
CA GLY A 151 59.26 -35.67 -13.33
C GLY A 151 58.76 -37.02 -12.80
N HIS A 152 59.48 -37.70 -11.92
CA HIS A 152 59.07 -39.00 -11.37
C HIS A 152 58.48 -38.91 -9.96
N CYS A 153 57.59 -39.84 -9.62
CA CYS A 153 56.91 -39.91 -8.33
C CYS A 153 57.89 -40.19 -7.18
N THR A 154 57.93 -39.29 -6.20
CA THR A 154 58.85 -39.37 -5.06
C THR A 154 58.23 -40.01 -3.82
N ARG A 155 56.96 -40.45 -3.87
CA ARG A 155 56.26 -41.05 -2.71
C ARG A 155 56.78 -42.44 -2.41
N HIS A 156 56.75 -42.80 -1.13
CA HIS A 156 57.06 -44.14 -0.67
C HIS A 156 55.84 -45.03 -0.80
N VAL A 157 56.07 -46.27 -1.24
CA VAL A 157 55.07 -47.33 -1.31
C VAL A 157 55.56 -48.45 -0.40
N THR A 158 54.67 -48.93 0.46
CA THR A 158 54.94 -50.08 1.33
C THR A 158 54.34 -51.32 0.71
N ALA A 159 55.19 -52.28 0.32
CA ALA A 159 54.77 -53.60 -0.13
C ALA A 159 55.57 -54.66 0.62
N ALA A 160 54.88 -55.67 1.19
CA ALA A 160 55.49 -56.82 1.86
C ALA A 160 56.65 -56.47 2.82
N ALA A 161 56.40 -55.59 3.80
CA ALA A 161 57.36 -55.13 4.82
C ALA A 161 58.58 -54.31 4.33
N THR A 162 58.66 -53.94 3.04
CA THR A 162 59.70 -53.04 2.52
C THR A 162 59.09 -51.71 2.04
N THR A 163 59.76 -50.59 2.38
CA THR A 163 59.35 -49.23 2.01
C THR A 163 60.25 -48.71 0.90
N THR A 164 59.81 -48.79 -0.35
CA THR A 164 60.57 -48.31 -1.53
C THR A 164 59.92 -47.05 -2.11
N ARG A 165 60.62 -46.34 -3.01
CA ARG A 165 60.02 -45.21 -3.73
C ARG A 165 59.25 -45.71 -4.94
N CYS A 166 58.12 -45.07 -5.25
CA CYS A 166 57.29 -45.41 -6.41
C CYS A 166 58.07 -45.28 -7.73
N GLY A 167 58.75 -44.14 -7.94
CA GLY A 167 59.59 -43.91 -9.11
C GLY A 167 58.85 -43.90 -10.45
N PHE A 168 57.51 -43.89 -10.47
CA PHE A 168 56.73 -43.82 -11.69
C PHE A 168 56.93 -42.50 -12.42
N ASP A 169 57.08 -42.53 -13.75
CA ASP A 169 57.13 -41.32 -14.56
C ASP A 169 55.75 -40.64 -14.59
N LEU A 170 55.66 -39.41 -14.07
CA LEU A 170 54.39 -38.69 -13.99
C LEU A 170 53.92 -38.15 -15.35
N THR A 171 54.77 -38.24 -16.38
CA THR A 171 54.44 -37.85 -17.75
C THR A 171 53.76 -38.97 -18.53
N GLU A 172 53.76 -40.21 -18.01
CA GLU A 172 53.09 -41.35 -18.63
C GLU A 172 51.57 -41.37 -18.34
N PRO A 173 50.75 -41.92 -19.25
CA PRO A 173 49.30 -42.06 -19.06
C PRO A 173 48.95 -43.05 -17.93
N PRO A 174 47.70 -43.05 -17.41
CA PRO A 174 46.56 -42.22 -17.83
C PRO A 174 46.62 -40.77 -17.37
N HIS A 175 46.21 -39.86 -18.26
CA HIS A 175 45.99 -38.45 -17.95
C HIS A 175 44.52 -38.21 -17.60
N PRO A 176 44.23 -37.27 -16.68
CA PRO A 176 42.85 -36.91 -16.38
C PRO A 176 42.19 -36.26 -17.61
N THR A 177 40.99 -36.74 -17.96
CA THR A 177 40.20 -36.22 -19.08
C THR A 177 39.09 -35.29 -18.58
N CYS A 178 38.69 -34.33 -19.41
CA CYS A 178 37.56 -33.45 -19.15
C CYS A 178 36.56 -33.53 -20.30
N ALA A 179 35.27 -33.60 -19.98
CA ALA A 179 34.20 -33.66 -20.97
C ALA A 179 34.07 -32.35 -21.78
N ASP A 180 34.34 -31.20 -21.14
CA ASP A 180 34.31 -29.87 -21.79
C ASP A 180 35.57 -29.06 -21.43
N PRO A 181 36.68 -29.26 -22.19
CA PRO A 181 37.92 -28.53 -21.97
C PRO A 181 37.79 -27.01 -22.12
N ALA A 182 36.88 -26.53 -22.97
CA ALA A 182 36.69 -25.10 -23.21
C ALA A 182 36.03 -24.41 -22.01
N ALA A 183 34.98 -25.02 -21.45
CA ALA A 183 34.36 -24.54 -20.21
C ALA A 183 35.35 -24.62 -19.03
N ALA A 184 36.13 -25.71 -18.93
CA ALA A 184 37.14 -25.87 -17.89
C ALA A 184 38.25 -24.81 -17.98
N HIS A 185 38.71 -24.50 -19.19
CA HIS A 185 39.67 -23.42 -19.42
C HIS A 185 39.10 -22.06 -18.96
N THR A 186 37.87 -21.75 -19.34
CA THR A 186 37.20 -20.48 -18.97
C THR A 186 36.95 -20.39 -17.46
N ALA A 187 36.55 -21.50 -16.83
CA ALA A 187 36.38 -21.61 -15.39
C ALA A 187 37.69 -21.31 -14.65
N GLN A 188 38.80 -21.93 -15.08
CA GLN A 188 40.11 -21.70 -14.50
C GLN A 188 40.58 -20.23 -14.67
N GLN A 189 40.33 -19.62 -15.83
CA GLN A 189 40.64 -18.20 -16.03
C GLN A 189 39.82 -17.27 -15.13
N LEU A 190 38.54 -17.56 -14.88
CA LEU A 190 37.73 -16.79 -13.93
C LEU A 190 38.32 -16.90 -12.52
N ILE A 191 38.64 -18.12 -12.10
CA ILE A 191 39.23 -18.43 -10.80
C ILE A 191 40.55 -17.68 -10.59
N ASP A 192 41.47 -17.76 -11.55
CA ASP A 192 42.79 -17.13 -11.45
C ASP A 192 42.67 -15.61 -11.37
N ARG A 193 41.79 -15.00 -12.18
CA ARG A 193 41.50 -13.56 -12.13
C ARG A 193 40.92 -13.15 -10.78
N SER A 194 40.01 -13.95 -10.22
CA SER A 194 39.34 -13.65 -8.95
C SER A 194 40.31 -13.79 -7.77
N LEU A 195 41.15 -14.82 -7.76
CA LEU A 195 42.23 -14.99 -6.79
C LEU A 195 43.27 -13.86 -6.87
N ALA A 196 43.63 -13.43 -8.07
CA ALA A 196 44.53 -12.29 -8.27
C ALA A 196 43.94 -10.99 -7.71
N ARG A 197 42.67 -10.69 -8.01
CA ARG A 197 41.94 -9.53 -7.45
C ARG A 197 41.76 -9.62 -5.93
N LEU A 198 41.65 -10.82 -5.36
CA LEU A 198 41.53 -10.96 -3.92
C LEU A 198 42.86 -10.63 -3.21
N ARG A 199 43.99 -11.04 -3.80
CA ARG A 199 45.32 -11.01 -3.16
C ARG A 199 46.17 -9.80 -3.49
N LEU A 200 46.11 -9.31 -4.71
CA LEU A 200 46.81 -8.08 -5.13
C LEU A 200 45.91 -6.89 -4.80
N PRO A 201 46.44 -5.73 -4.37
CA PRO A 201 45.63 -4.60 -3.95
C PRO A 201 44.82 -4.02 -5.13
N PRO A 202 43.48 -4.18 -5.18
CA PRO A 202 42.65 -3.50 -6.15
C PRO A 202 41.86 -2.38 -5.47
N ASP A 203 41.00 -1.74 -6.27
CA ASP A 203 39.79 -1.10 -5.79
C ASP A 203 38.99 -2.05 -4.85
N ALA A 204 38.38 -1.50 -3.81
CA ALA A 204 37.62 -2.25 -2.81
C ALA A 204 36.43 -3.00 -3.43
N THR A 205 35.82 -2.42 -4.47
CA THR A 205 34.70 -3.00 -5.23
C THR A 205 35.10 -4.29 -5.94
N ALA A 206 36.19 -4.26 -6.71
CA ALA A 206 36.70 -5.42 -7.45
C ALA A 206 37.15 -6.55 -6.51
N ARG A 207 37.64 -6.22 -5.31
CA ARG A 207 37.95 -7.22 -4.27
C ARG A 207 36.68 -7.87 -3.73
N HIS A 208 35.64 -7.08 -3.48
CA HIS A 208 34.34 -7.58 -2.99
C HIS A 208 33.69 -8.52 -4.01
N GLU A 209 33.66 -8.14 -5.30
CA GLU A 209 33.14 -8.98 -6.38
C GLU A 209 33.91 -10.30 -6.52
N ALA A 210 35.24 -10.24 -6.43
CA ALA A 210 36.09 -11.43 -6.49
C ALA A 210 35.82 -12.36 -5.30
N LEU A 211 35.69 -11.81 -4.09
CA LEU A 211 35.34 -12.59 -2.91
C LEU A 211 33.96 -13.22 -3.04
N ALA A 212 32.96 -12.49 -3.54
CA ALA A 212 31.61 -13.01 -3.77
C ALA A 212 31.63 -14.18 -4.77
N THR A 213 32.32 -14.02 -5.90
CA THR A 213 32.46 -15.05 -6.94
C THR A 213 33.11 -16.32 -6.38
N LEU A 214 34.22 -16.18 -5.64
CA LEU A 214 34.91 -17.32 -5.05
C LEU A 214 34.07 -17.98 -3.95
N THR A 215 33.32 -17.20 -3.18
CA THR A 215 32.42 -17.71 -2.14
C THR A 215 31.30 -18.55 -2.76
N ASP A 216 30.64 -18.04 -3.80
CA ASP A 216 29.55 -18.74 -4.49
C ASP A 216 30.01 -20.04 -5.14
N LEU A 217 31.16 -20.02 -5.85
CA LEU A 217 31.76 -21.22 -6.42
C LEU A 217 32.08 -22.26 -5.34
N THR A 218 32.60 -21.83 -4.18
CA THR A 218 32.92 -22.74 -3.07
C THR A 218 31.66 -23.39 -2.52
N ILE A 219 30.61 -22.61 -2.28
CA ILE A 219 29.36 -23.08 -1.70
C ILE A 219 28.65 -24.04 -2.66
N LEU A 220 28.58 -23.69 -3.94
CA LEU A 220 28.04 -24.57 -4.99
C LEU A 220 28.81 -25.88 -5.06
N ALA A 221 30.14 -25.82 -5.11
CA ALA A 221 30.96 -27.02 -5.19
C ALA A 221 30.78 -27.92 -3.95
N ALA A 222 30.77 -27.34 -2.76
CA ALA A 222 30.45 -28.05 -1.52
C ALA A 222 29.08 -28.74 -1.56
N HIS A 223 28.05 -28.07 -2.10
CA HIS A 223 26.71 -28.64 -2.19
C HIS A 223 26.59 -29.74 -3.24
N ILE A 224 27.27 -29.61 -4.38
CA ILE A 224 27.34 -30.67 -5.41
C ILE A 224 28.01 -31.92 -4.81
N ALA A 225 29.18 -31.77 -4.21
CA ALA A 225 29.94 -32.88 -3.63
C ALA A 225 29.25 -33.57 -2.44
N THR A 226 28.37 -32.85 -1.72
CA THR A 226 27.58 -33.41 -0.61
C THR A 226 26.25 -34.00 -1.06
N ASN A 227 25.75 -33.67 -2.25
CA ASN A 227 24.53 -34.28 -2.78
C ASN A 227 24.75 -35.77 -3.10
N ASP A 228 25.98 -36.13 -3.46
CA ASP A 228 26.42 -37.52 -3.67
C ASP A 228 26.62 -38.32 -2.37
N ARG A 229 26.45 -37.69 -1.19
CA ARG A 229 26.69 -38.32 0.13
C ARG A 229 25.39 -38.60 0.90
N PRO A 230 25.34 -39.71 1.69
CA PRO A 230 24.21 -39.99 2.57
C PRO A 230 24.01 -38.87 3.61
N ARG A 231 22.75 -38.56 3.94
CA ARG A 231 22.32 -37.40 4.76
C ARG A 231 23.12 -37.16 6.06
N ARG A 232 23.68 -38.20 6.68
CA ARG A 232 24.44 -38.12 7.95
C ARG A 232 25.87 -37.57 7.81
N GLN A 233 26.39 -37.39 6.60
CA GLN A 233 27.78 -36.99 6.32
C GLN A 233 27.88 -35.70 5.46
N ARG A 234 26.84 -34.86 5.49
CA ARG A 234 26.74 -33.62 4.70
C ARG A 234 27.46 -32.43 5.34
N THR A 235 28.67 -32.60 5.82
CA THR A 235 29.55 -31.48 6.18
C THR A 235 30.49 -31.21 5.00
N PRO A 236 30.51 -29.98 4.44
CA PRO A 236 31.43 -29.65 3.38
C PRO A 236 32.86 -29.63 3.93
N VAL A 237 33.75 -30.40 3.30
CA VAL A 237 35.17 -30.47 3.66
C VAL A 237 35.98 -29.88 2.51
N ALA A 238 37.12 -29.23 2.79
CA ALA A 238 37.99 -28.69 1.75
C ALA A 238 38.47 -29.71 0.69
N GLY A 239 38.31 -31.03 0.95
CA GLY A 239 38.58 -32.11 -0.02
C GLY A 239 37.52 -32.25 -1.12
N ASP A 240 36.43 -31.48 -1.05
CA ASP A 240 35.27 -31.56 -1.94
C ASP A 240 35.43 -30.68 -3.21
N LEU A 241 36.49 -29.86 -3.27
CA LEU A 241 36.84 -29.02 -4.43
C LEU A 241 37.64 -29.81 -5.47
N ARG A 242 37.03 -30.84 -6.03
CA ARG A 242 37.56 -31.59 -7.18
C ARG A 242 37.31 -30.85 -8.49
N ALA A 243 38.04 -31.22 -9.54
CA ALA A 243 37.98 -30.55 -10.84
C ALA A 243 36.59 -30.58 -11.47
N ASP A 244 35.95 -31.75 -11.46
CA ASP A 244 34.58 -32.01 -11.90
C ASP A 244 33.55 -31.19 -11.12
N THR A 245 33.67 -31.15 -9.79
CA THR A 245 32.79 -30.36 -8.92
C THR A 245 32.91 -28.87 -9.19
N LEU A 246 34.14 -28.35 -9.34
CA LEU A 246 34.39 -26.94 -9.63
C LEU A 246 33.88 -26.54 -11.02
N LEU A 247 34.06 -27.40 -12.02
CA LEU A 247 33.52 -27.17 -13.36
C LEU A 247 31.99 -27.12 -13.34
N THR A 248 31.35 -28.08 -12.66
CA THR A 248 29.89 -28.12 -12.52
C THR A 248 29.38 -26.88 -11.76
N ALA A 249 30.07 -26.48 -10.69
CA ALA A 249 29.74 -25.26 -9.94
C ALA A 249 29.84 -23.99 -10.82
N TYR A 250 30.87 -23.91 -11.65
CA TYR A 250 31.03 -22.82 -12.61
C TYR A 250 29.91 -22.78 -13.64
N GLN A 251 29.55 -23.93 -14.23
CA GLN A 251 28.45 -24.03 -15.19
C GLN A 251 27.11 -23.63 -14.56
N LEU A 252 26.84 -24.03 -13.32
CA LEU A 252 25.66 -23.59 -12.59
C LEU A 252 25.67 -22.08 -12.35
N LEU A 253 26.80 -21.52 -11.91
CA LEU A 253 26.93 -20.09 -11.61
C LEU A 253 26.73 -19.22 -12.87
N THR A 254 27.24 -19.68 -14.01
CA THR A 254 27.22 -18.94 -15.30
C THR A 254 26.09 -19.35 -16.24
N ALA A 255 25.18 -20.21 -15.79
CA ALA A 255 24.09 -20.73 -16.61
C ALA A 255 23.23 -19.58 -17.21
N PRO A 256 22.94 -19.60 -18.52
CA PRO A 256 22.14 -18.56 -19.18
C PRO A 256 20.67 -18.58 -18.76
N THR A 257 20.20 -19.69 -18.18
CA THR A 257 18.85 -19.85 -17.61
C THR A 257 18.78 -19.50 -16.12
N ALA A 258 19.81 -18.87 -15.56
CA ALA A 258 19.81 -18.43 -14.16
C ALA A 258 18.57 -17.56 -13.86
N GLY A 259 17.79 -17.98 -12.85
CA GLY A 259 16.57 -17.29 -12.45
C GLY A 259 15.37 -17.47 -13.39
N ARG A 260 15.41 -18.42 -14.32
CA ARG A 260 14.25 -18.80 -15.16
C ARG A 260 13.57 -20.05 -14.57
N PRO A 261 12.35 -20.43 -15.01
CA PRO A 261 11.68 -21.64 -14.52
C PRO A 261 12.53 -22.92 -14.68
N ASP A 262 13.35 -22.98 -15.73
CA ASP A 262 14.28 -24.08 -16.03
C ASP A 262 15.68 -23.86 -15.41
N ASP A 263 15.76 -23.18 -14.27
CA ASP A 263 17.04 -22.91 -13.62
C ASP A 263 17.69 -24.24 -13.17
N PRO A 264 18.90 -24.58 -13.66
CA PRO A 264 19.58 -25.81 -13.29
C PRO A 264 19.98 -25.87 -11.81
N LEU A 265 19.90 -24.76 -11.07
CA LEU A 265 20.08 -24.71 -9.63
C LEU A 265 18.89 -25.28 -8.85
N ALA A 266 17.69 -25.30 -9.43
CA ALA A 266 16.45 -25.67 -8.73
C ALA A 266 16.50 -27.07 -8.09
N PRO A 267 16.98 -28.14 -8.77
CA PRO A 267 17.10 -29.47 -8.17
C PRO A 267 18.02 -29.50 -6.95
N LEU A 268 19.17 -28.81 -7.02
CA LEU A 268 20.17 -28.76 -5.94
C LEU A 268 19.60 -28.13 -4.66
N VAL A 269 18.73 -27.13 -4.85
CA VAL A 269 18.13 -26.36 -3.75
C VAL A 269 16.86 -27.01 -3.22
N ALA A 270 16.09 -27.73 -4.06
CA ALA A 270 14.84 -28.40 -3.69
C ALA A 270 15.03 -29.49 -2.60
N HIS A 271 16.21 -30.14 -2.54
CA HIS A 271 16.51 -31.20 -1.56
C HIS A 271 16.49 -30.76 -0.08
N HIS A 272 16.42 -29.46 0.20
CA HIS A 272 16.42 -28.90 1.55
C HIS A 272 14.99 -28.73 2.14
N SER A 273 13.94 -29.16 1.43
CA SER A 273 12.53 -28.86 1.74
C SER A 273 11.82 -29.85 2.69
N ALA A 274 12.39 -30.17 3.86
CA ALA A 274 11.78 -31.13 4.81
C ALA A 274 11.44 -30.56 6.21
N GLY A 275 11.23 -29.24 6.33
CA GLY A 275 10.89 -28.59 7.59
C GLY A 275 9.51 -27.89 7.58
N PRO A 276 8.84 -27.74 8.74
CA PRO A 276 7.50 -27.12 8.85
C PRO A 276 7.47 -25.60 8.50
N ARG A 277 8.64 -24.95 8.43
CA ARG A 277 8.80 -23.56 7.99
C ARG A 277 9.95 -23.48 6.98
N PRO A 278 9.66 -23.51 5.68
CA PRO A 278 10.70 -23.42 4.66
C PRO A 278 11.32 -22.02 4.69
N LEU A 279 12.64 -21.96 4.83
CA LEU A 279 13.40 -20.72 4.69
C LEU A 279 13.58 -20.39 3.20
N ALA A 280 13.55 -19.10 2.87
CA ALA A 280 13.89 -18.60 1.52
C ALA A 280 15.32 -18.97 1.15
N VAL A 281 16.26 -18.80 2.08
CA VAL A 281 17.65 -19.24 1.96
C VAL A 281 17.95 -20.21 3.11
N PRO A 282 18.23 -21.49 2.84
CA PRO A 282 18.57 -22.45 3.90
C PRO A 282 19.89 -22.07 4.60
N GLU A 283 20.07 -22.51 5.85
CA GLU A 283 21.23 -22.14 6.69
C GLU A 283 22.57 -22.37 6.01
N SER A 284 22.71 -23.49 5.28
CA SER A 284 23.94 -23.86 4.59
C SER A 284 24.33 -22.92 3.44
N TRP A 285 23.39 -22.11 2.95
CA TRP A 285 23.57 -21.18 1.85
C TRP A 285 23.70 -19.72 2.32
N LYS A 286 23.59 -19.44 3.62
CA LYS A 286 23.57 -18.05 4.14
C LYS A 286 24.85 -17.26 3.92
N SER A 287 25.97 -17.95 3.68
CA SER A 287 27.25 -17.32 3.37
C SER A 287 27.41 -16.96 1.89
N ALA A 288 26.46 -17.33 1.03
CA ALA A 288 26.47 -16.99 -0.39
C ALA A 288 26.28 -15.48 -0.62
N SER A 289 26.68 -15.04 -1.81
CA SER A 289 26.54 -13.65 -2.23
C SER A 289 25.06 -13.23 -2.34
N PRO A 290 24.76 -11.91 -2.30
CA PRO A 290 23.40 -11.40 -2.54
C PRO A 290 22.79 -11.90 -3.87
N SER A 291 23.61 -12.06 -4.92
CA SER A 291 23.15 -12.54 -6.22
C SER A 291 22.73 -14.01 -6.16
N LEU A 292 23.56 -14.87 -5.56
CA LEU A 292 23.25 -16.30 -5.45
C LEU A 292 22.10 -16.54 -4.45
N THR A 293 22.04 -15.83 -3.34
CA THR A 293 20.93 -15.92 -2.38
C THR A 293 19.59 -15.51 -2.99
N THR A 294 19.56 -14.46 -3.82
CA THR A 294 18.37 -14.05 -4.58
C THR A 294 17.92 -15.16 -5.54
N ARG A 295 18.85 -15.74 -6.30
CA ARG A 295 18.56 -16.87 -7.21
C ARG A 295 18.04 -18.12 -6.48
N ILE A 296 18.61 -18.43 -5.32
CA ILE A 296 18.18 -19.53 -4.44
C ILE A 296 16.75 -19.29 -3.94
N ALA A 297 16.46 -18.11 -3.42
CA ALA A 297 15.11 -17.77 -2.94
C ALA A 297 14.08 -17.86 -4.08
N HIS A 298 14.41 -17.32 -5.25
CA HIS A 298 13.56 -17.38 -6.44
C HIS A 298 13.28 -18.82 -6.90
N SER A 299 14.31 -19.67 -6.97
CA SER A 299 14.17 -21.10 -7.29
C SER A 299 13.30 -21.89 -6.29
N ARG A 300 13.04 -21.31 -5.11
CA ARG A 300 12.24 -21.91 -4.04
C ARG A 300 10.84 -21.32 -3.91
N ASP A 301 10.44 -20.37 -4.77
CA ASP A 301 9.19 -19.61 -4.65
C ASP A 301 7.96 -20.48 -4.29
N GLY A 302 7.78 -21.61 -4.98
CA GLY A 302 6.66 -22.53 -4.77
C GLY A 302 6.59 -23.19 -3.39
N PHE A 303 7.67 -23.15 -2.60
CA PHE A 303 7.69 -23.65 -1.22
C PHE A 303 7.51 -22.53 -0.19
N LEU A 304 7.61 -21.26 -0.58
CA LEU A 304 7.67 -20.14 0.37
C LEU A 304 6.29 -19.66 0.79
N ARG A 305 6.22 -19.15 2.02
CA ARG A 305 5.02 -18.48 2.53
C ARG A 305 4.90 -17.08 1.92
N PRO A 306 3.71 -16.47 1.86
CA PRO A 306 3.48 -15.17 1.22
C PRO A 306 4.45 -14.07 1.68
N ILE A 307 4.73 -13.99 2.98
CA ILE A 307 5.64 -13.00 3.56
C ILE A 307 7.07 -13.15 3.00
N GLU A 308 7.57 -14.39 2.90
CA GLU A 308 8.92 -14.66 2.38
C GLU A 308 8.99 -14.41 0.87
N ARG A 309 7.91 -14.74 0.14
CA ARG A 309 7.80 -14.48 -1.29
C ARG A 309 7.87 -13.00 -1.62
N LEU A 310 7.15 -12.16 -0.86
CA LEU A 310 7.21 -10.71 -0.98
C LEU A 310 8.58 -10.17 -0.57
N ARG A 311 9.12 -10.59 0.58
CA ARG A 311 10.41 -10.10 1.10
C ARG A 311 11.55 -10.32 0.12
N HIS A 312 11.59 -11.49 -0.51
CA HIS A 312 12.63 -11.86 -1.46
C HIS A 312 12.25 -11.57 -2.92
N ALA A 313 11.13 -10.89 -3.16
CA ALA A 313 10.61 -10.55 -4.48
C ALA A 313 10.57 -11.75 -5.45
N THR A 314 10.28 -12.95 -4.93
CA THR A 314 10.40 -14.21 -5.69
C THR A 314 9.28 -14.41 -6.70
N THR A 315 8.21 -13.63 -6.59
CA THR A 315 7.04 -13.62 -7.47
C THR A 315 7.28 -12.90 -8.80
N LEU A 316 8.37 -12.13 -8.92
CA LEU A 316 8.74 -11.46 -10.16
C LEU A 316 9.32 -12.46 -11.16
N PRO A 317 9.10 -12.28 -12.48
CA PRO A 317 9.61 -13.20 -13.50
C PRO A 317 11.14 -13.12 -13.68
N THR A 318 11.76 -12.05 -13.18
CA THR A 318 13.19 -11.81 -13.27
C THR A 318 13.78 -11.64 -11.87
N LEU A 319 15.01 -12.10 -11.68
CA LEU A 319 15.72 -11.91 -10.42
C LEU A 319 15.86 -10.42 -10.11
N HIS A 320 15.44 -10.06 -8.91
CA HIS A 320 15.55 -8.68 -8.43
C HIS A 320 16.33 -8.67 -7.11
N PRO A 321 17.67 -8.56 -7.15
CA PRO A 321 18.47 -8.50 -5.93
C PRO A 321 18.12 -7.23 -5.12
N PRO A 322 18.35 -7.24 -3.80
CA PRO A 322 18.23 -6.04 -2.99
C PRO A 322 19.23 -4.98 -3.49
N THR A 323 18.76 -3.74 -3.60
CA THR A 323 19.56 -2.59 -4.08
C THR A 323 20.52 -2.06 -3.01
N THR A 324 20.19 -2.24 -1.73
CA THR A 324 20.99 -1.75 -0.60
C THR A 324 21.79 -2.87 0.05
N ASP A 325 23.08 -2.63 0.27
CA ASP A 325 23.90 -3.51 1.09
C ASP A 325 23.53 -3.27 2.57
N PRO A 326 23.14 -4.30 3.35
CA PRO A 326 22.84 -4.16 4.78
C PRO A 326 23.98 -3.53 5.60
N THR A 327 25.20 -3.54 5.07
CA THR A 327 26.40 -2.98 5.73
C THR A 327 26.70 -1.53 5.37
N SER A 328 25.96 -0.94 4.41
CA SER A 328 26.15 0.44 3.94
C SER A 328 25.75 1.51 4.96
N GLY A 329 25.03 1.14 6.03
CA GLY A 329 24.49 2.08 7.02
C GLY A 329 23.27 2.86 6.53
N GLU A 330 22.80 2.59 5.30
CA GLU A 330 21.56 3.18 4.78
C GLU A 330 20.34 2.66 5.55
N PRO A 331 19.29 3.48 5.70
CA PRO A 331 18.05 3.06 6.33
C PRO A 331 17.38 1.93 5.54
N ASP A 332 16.74 1.00 6.25
CA ASP A 332 16.03 -0.13 5.64
C ASP A 332 14.95 0.38 4.65
N PRO A 333 14.80 -0.24 3.45
CA PRO A 333 13.80 0.17 2.46
C PRO A 333 12.38 0.29 3.02
N ALA A 334 12.01 -0.54 4.00
CA ALA A 334 10.70 -0.45 4.65
C ALA A 334 10.48 0.88 5.37
N VAL A 335 11.52 1.44 6.01
CA VAL A 335 11.42 2.73 6.71
C VAL A 335 11.25 3.86 5.71
N LEU A 336 12.02 3.81 4.61
CA LEU A 336 11.92 4.79 3.53
C LEU A 336 10.54 4.78 2.86
N ARG A 337 9.99 3.58 2.57
CA ARG A 337 8.64 3.45 2.00
C ARG A 337 7.57 3.90 2.99
N ALA A 338 7.65 3.49 4.26
CA ALA A 338 6.64 3.84 5.27
C ALA A 338 6.48 5.36 5.45
N ALA A 339 7.56 6.13 5.32
CA ALA A 339 7.50 7.60 5.39
C ALA A 339 6.70 8.26 4.25
N ARG A 340 6.61 7.58 3.09
CA ARG A 340 6.02 8.09 1.84
C ARG A 340 4.63 7.53 1.55
N LEU A 341 4.23 6.46 2.22
CA LEU A 341 2.98 5.74 1.97
C LEU A 341 1.87 6.15 2.96
N PRO A 342 0.59 6.00 2.57
CA PRO A 342 -0.54 6.11 3.50
C PRO A 342 -0.60 4.94 4.49
N ASP A 343 -1.42 5.09 5.54
CA ASP A 343 -1.64 4.05 6.57
C ASP A 343 -2.51 2.87 6.07
N GLN A 344 -3.14 3.03 4.91
CA GLN A 344 -3.95 2.00 4.23
C GLN A 344 -3.75 2.06 2.72
N LEU A 345 -3.86 0.90 2.08
CA LEU A 345 -3.77 0.79 0.62
C LEU A 345 -4.86 1.63 -0.03
N TRP A 346 -4.58 2.27 -1.17
CA TRP A 346 -5.57 3.06 -1.89
C TRP A 346 -6.83 2.24 -2.26
N PRO A 347 -8.03 2.83 -2.20
CA PRO A 347 -9.27 2.10 -2.52
C PRO A 347 -9.28 1.51 -3.92
N VAL A 348 -8.79 2.25 -4.93
CA VAL A 348 -8.64 1.77 -6.32
C VAL A 348 -7.81 0.48 -6.40
N TRP A 349 -6.69 0.41 -5.68
CA TRP A 349 -5.84 -0.78 -5.65
C TRP A 349 -6.47 -1.92 -4.85
N THR A 350 -7.27 -1.60 -3.85
CA THR A 350 -8.02 -2.62 -3.09
C THR A 350 -8.98 -3.37 -4.01
N ILE A 351 -9.66 -2.67 -4.89
CA ILE A 351 -10.63 -3.26 -5.83
C ILE A 351 -9.93 -4.00 -6.97
N ARG A 352 -8.78 -3.51 -7.46
CA ARG A 352 -7.96 -4.25 -8.44
C ARG A 352 -7.41 -5.57 -7.89
N LEU A 353 -7.12 -5.65 -6.59
CA LEU A 353 -6.54 -6.84 -5.96
C LEU A 353 -7.59 -7.86 -5.47
N LEU A 354 -8.84 -7.45 -5.28
CA LEU A 354 -9.91 -8.26 -4.71
C LEU A 354 -11.07 -8.39 -5.70
N ASP A 355 -11.38 -9.63 -6.08
CA ASP A 355 -12.52 -9.97 -6.96
C ASP A 355 -13.85 -10.10 -6.18
N ASP A 356 -13.79 -10.25 -4.86
CA ASP A 356 -14.94 -10.55 -4.01
C ASP A 356 -14.89 -9.86 -2.63
N ASP A 357 -15.99 -9.96 -1.89
CA ASP A 357 -16.11 -9.47 -0.52
C ASP A 357 -15.51 -10.46 0.52
N SER A 358 -14.61 -11.38 0.14
CA SER A 358 -14.07 -12.41 1.04
C SER A 358 -13.13 -11.85 2.12
N LEU A 359 -12.52 -10.70 1.85
CA LEU A 359 -11.64 -9.97 2.77
C LEU A 359 -12.27 -8.65 3.20
N GLU A 360 -12.39 -8.43 4.51
CA GLU A 360 -12.92 -7.18 5.04
C GLU A 360 -11.92 -6.03 4.77
N PRO A 361 -12.29 -4.99 4.00
CA PRO A 361 -11.37 -3.91 3.59
C PRO A 361 -10.65 -3.22 4.74
N VAL A 362 -11.31 -3.08 5.91
CA VAL A 362 -10.74 -2.42 7.09
C VAL A 362 -9.49 -3.11 7.63
N THR A 363 -9.41 -4.44 7.48
CA THR A 363 -8.27 -5.25 7.92
C THR A 363 -7.29 -5.53 6.80
N PHE A 364 -7.79 -5.66 5.57
CA PHE A 364 -6.99 -5.94 4.40
C PHE A 364 -6.11 -4.76 3.98
N ARG A 365 -6.68 -3.54 3.87
CA ARG A 365 -5.95 -2.36 3.37
C ARG A 365 -4.68 -2.02 4.18
N PRO A 366 -4.70 -2.03 5.53
CA PRO A 366 -3.48 -1.85 6.30
C PRO A 366 -2.49 -3.02 6.16
N ALA A 367 -3.00 -4.26 6.06
CA ALA A 367 -2.14 -5.43 5.84
C ALA A 367 -1.45 -5.39 4.47
N ALA A 368 -2.10 -4.83 3.45
CA ALA A 368 -1.52 -4.62 2.13
C ALA A 368 -0.45 -3.54 2.13
N ILE A 369 -0.57 -2.45 2.90
CA ILE A 369 0.55 -1.51 3.12
C ILE A 369 1.73 -2.21 3.77
N ALA A 370 1.50 -2.98 4.83
CA ALA A 370 2.56 -3.78 5.44
C ALA A 370 3.22 -4.74 4.43
N ALA A 371 2.45 -5.26 3.47
CA ALA A 371 2.98 -6.06 2.37
C ALA A 371 3.88 -5.25 1.41
N LEU A 372 3.54 -3.99 1.10
CA LEU A 372 4.39 -3.10 0.29
C LEU A 372 5.73 -2.75 0.98
N LEU A 373 5.80 -2.86 2.31
CA LEU A 373 7.03 -2.62 3.07
C LEU A 373 7.97 -3.83 3.08
N LEU A 374 7.51 -5.04 2.73
CA LEU A 374 8.31 -6.27 2.84
C LEU A 374 9.44 -6.40 1.82
N PRO A 375 9.28 -6.06 0.52
CA PRO A 375 10.29 -6.32 -0.49
C PRO A 375 11.66 -5.74 -0.14
N HIS A 376 12.68 -6.60 -0.14
CA HIS A 376 14.08 -6.30 0.21
C HIS A 376 14.35 -5.80 1.64
N SER A 377 13.34 -5.76 2.51
CA SER A 377 13.53 -5.37 3.90
C SER A 377 14.23 -6.47 4.71
N ALA A 378 15.08 -6.09 5.66
CA ALA A 378 15.65 -6.97 6.67
C ALA A 378 14.85 -6.96 8.00
N LEU A 379 13.87 -6.05 8.13
CA LEU A 379 13.06 -5.91 9.35
C LEU A 379 12.13 -7.10 9.58
N ARG A 380 11.97 -7.49 10.85
CA ARG A 380 11.00 -8.51 11.26
C ARG A 380 9.57 -8.01 11.04
N LEU A 381 8.63 -8.92 10.84
CA LEU A 381 7.23 -8.54 10.54
C LEU A 381 6.60 -7.65 11.62
N ASN A 382 6.93 -7.85 12.89
CA ASN A 382 6.43 -6.98 13.98
C ASN A 382 7.00 -5.56 13.91
N GLN A 383 8.24 -5.40 13.43
CA GLN A 383 8.84 -4.08 13.19
C GLN A 383 8.16 -3.42 11.97
N ILE A 384 7.90 -4.19 10.90
CA ILE A 384 7.14 -3.72 9.73
C ILE A 384 5.74 -3.23 10.13
N THR A 385 5.00 -4.01 10.93
CA THR A 385 3.64 -3.61 11.32
C THR A 385 3.64 -2.37 12.21
N ALA A 386 4.65 -2.21 13.08
CA ALA A 386 4.81 -1.01 13.89
C ALA A 386 5.08 0.27 13.06
N LEU A 387 5.64 0.14 11.85
CA LEU A 387 5.79 1.28 10.92
C LEU A 387 4.45 1.74 10.33
N VAL A 388 3.45 0.86 10.26
CA VAL A 388 2.11 1.17 9.71
C VAL A 388 1.16 1.62 10.82
N SER A 389 1.02 0.81 11.87
CA SER A 389 0.17 1.12 13.03
C SER A 389 0.38 0.12 14.16
N ASP A 390 0.40 0.61 15.40
CA ASP A 390 0.45 -0.21 16.62
C ASP A 390 -0.72 -1.21 16.77
N GLN A 391 -1.82 -1.00 16.06
CA GLN A 391 -3.02 -1.85 16.13
C GLN A 391 -2.97 -3.05 15.17
N ILE A 392 -2.02 -3.07 14.23
CA ILE A 392 -1.89 -4.16 13.27
C ILE A 392 -0.88 -5.16 13.81
N THR A 393 -1.29 -6.42 13.92
CA THR A 393 -0.39 -7.50 14.33
C THR A 393 0.17 -8.24 13.13
N GLY A 394 1.38 -8.79 13.26
CA GLY A 394 1.96 -9.67 12.24
C GLY A 394 1.09 -10.91 11.96
N GLY A 395 0.32 -11.38 12.95
CA GLY A 395 -0.66 -12.47 12.77
C GLY A 395 -1.79 -12.08 11.82
N THR A 396 -2.32 -10.85 11.96
CA THR A 396 -3.34 -10.31 11.04
C THR A 396 -2.80 -10.23 9.62
N VAL A 397 -1.59 -9.70 9.42
CA VAL A 397 -0.98 -9.61 8.08
C VAL A 397 -0.77 -10.99 7.47
N ALA A 398 -0.20 -11.93 8.23
CA ALA A 398 0.01 -13.30 7.77
C ALA A 398 -1.30 -14.00 7.38
N HIS A 399 -2.38 -13.76 8.15
CA HIS A 399 -3.70 -14.32 7.87
C HIS A 399 -4.34 -13.74 6.61
N GLN A 400 -4.30 -12.41 6.42
CA GLN A 400 -4.84 -11.74 5.24
C GLN A 400 -4.09 -12.17 3.97
N LEU A 401 -2.75 -12.16 4.00
CA LEU A 401 -1.93 -12.63 2.88
C LEU A 401 -2.14 -14.13 2.62
N GLY A 402 -2.29 -14.95 3.66
CA GLY A 402 -2.57 -16.37 3.53
C GLY A 402 -3.97 -16.68 2.95
N LYS A 403 -4.97 -15.83 3.20
CA LYS A 403 -6.27 -15.90 2.51
C LYS A 403 -6.13 -15.53 1.04
N LEU A 404 -5.46 -14.42 0.75
CA LEU A 404 -5.24 -13.91 -0.60
C LEU A 404 -4.49 -14.91 -1.50
N THR A 405 -3.57 -15.70 -0.94
CA THR A 405 -2.85 -16.74 -1.70
C THR A 405 -3.58 -18.06 -1.89
N ARG A 406 -4.78 -18.25 -1.30
CA ARG A 406 -5.54 -19.51 -1.45
C ARG A 406 -6.28 -19.60 -2.80
N GLY A 407 -6.54 -18.46 -3.44
CA GLY A 407 -7.21 -18.41 -4.74
C GLY A 407 -6.26 -18.64 -5.93
N PRO A 408 -6.80 -18.91 -7.13
CA PRO A 408 -6.00 -19.13 -8.35
C PRO A 408 -5.16 -17.91 -8.74
N ALA A 409 -5.64 -16.70 -8.44
CA ALA A 409 -4.93 -15.44 -8.70
C ALA A 409 -3.90 -15.07 -7.62
N GLY A 410 -3.74 -15.87 -6.56
CA GLY A 410 -2.99 -15.48 -5.37
C GLY A 410 -1.50 -15.18 -5.62
N SER A 411 -0.86 -15.89 -6.54
CA SER A 411 0.52 -15.60 -6.94
C SER A 411 0.63 -14.27 -7.70
N THR A 412 -0.35 -14.00 -8.56
CA THR A 412 -0.45 -12.76 -9.33
C THR A 412 -0.63 -11.56 -8.40
N THR A 413 -1.50 -11.68 -7.39
CA THR A 413 -1.72 -10.61 -6.41
C THR A 413 -0.45 -10.28 -5.60
N LEU A 414 0.34 -11.28 -5.20
CA LEU A 414 1.63 -11.04 -4.55
C LEU A 414 2.65 -10.41 -5.50
N ARG A 415 2.63 -10.79 -6.78
CA ARG A 415 3.47 -10.17 -7.81
C ARG A 415 3.12 -8.69 -7.98
N ILE A 416 1.84 -8.36 -8.09
CA ILE A 416 1.34 -6.97 -8.17
C ILE A 416 1.82 -6.15 -6.96
N LEU A 417 1.66 -6.68 -5.73
CA LEU A 417 2.14 -6.00 -4.52
C LEU A 417 3.67 -5.78 -4.52
N THR A 418 4.43 -6.74 -5.07
CA THR A 418 5.89 -6.62 -5.18
C THR A 418 6.28 -5.57 -6.22
N GLU A 419 5.69 -5.60 -7.42
CA GLU A 419 5.94 -4.61 -8.47
C GLU A 419 5.54 -3.20 -7.99
N LEU A 420 4.39 -3.07 -7.32
CA LEU A 420 3.94 -1.79 -6.77
C LEU A 420 4.89 -1.24 -5.70
N ALA A 421 5.41 -2.09 -4.82
CA ALA A 421 6.39 -1.67 -3.81
C ALA A 421 7.68 -1.12 -4.42
N LEU A 422 8.20 -1.81 -5.45
CA LEU A 422 9.42 -1.38 -6.15
C LEU A 422 9.18 -0.14 -7.02
N ALA A 423 7.99 0.00 -7.59
CA ALA A 423 7.59 1.21 -8.32
C ALA A 423 7.54 2.43 -7.37
N CYS A 424 7.04 2.26 -6.14
CA CYS A 424 7.06 3.31 -5.12
C CYS A 424 8.48 3.79 -4.77
N ASP A 425 9.50 2.93 -4.87
CA ASP A 425 10.90 3.33 -4.61
C ASP A 425 11.47 4.22 -5.72
N THR A 426 11.06 3.97 -6.96
CA THR A 426 11.64 4.60 -8.16
C THR A 426 10.86 5.81 -8.65
N HIS A 427 9.56 5.89 -8.37
CA HIS A 427 8.69 6.97 -8.82
C HIS A 427 8.35 7.94 -7.68
N PRO A 428 8.19 9.25 -7.95
CA PRO A 428 7.75 10.20 -6.95
C PRO A 428 6.29 9.95 -6.55
N ILE A 429 6.00 10.09 -5.25
CA ILE A 429 4.64 10.08 -4.70
C ILE A 429 4.30 11.54 -4.39
N PRO A 430 3.28 12.14 -5.03
CA PRO A 430 3.04 13.58 -4.94
C PRO A 430 2.49 14.03 -3.59
N ILE A 431 1.83 13.15 -2.83
CA ILE A 431 1.24 13.49 -1.53
C ILE A 431 2.20 13.15 -0.39
N ASP A 432 2.51 14.12 0.47
CA ASP A 432 3.15 13.88 1.76
C ASP A 432 2.10 13.48 2.81
N TYR A 433 1.85 12.16 2.91
CA TYR A 433 0.89 11.59 3.84
C TYR A 433 1.26 11.83 5.31
N THR A 434 2.54 11.99 5.63
CA THR A 434 2.97 12.28 7.00
C THR A 434 2.57 13.71 7.38
N ARG A 435 2.82 14.68 6.49
CA ARG A 435 2.39 16.07 6.66
C ARG A 435 0.87 16.20 6.75
N ARG A 436 0.10 15.51 5.91
CA ARG A 436 -1.37 15.57 5.95
C ARG A 436 -1.97 14.99 7.23
N ARG A 437 -1.37 13.92 7.79
CA ARG A 437 -1.78 13.39 9.09
C ARG A 437 -1.48 14.36 10.22
N HIS A 438 -0.34 15.04 10.17
CA HIS A 438 -0.01 16.10 11.12
C HIS A 438 -1.03 17.25 11.03
N LEU A 439 -1.40 17.70 9.82
CA LEU A 439 -2.45 18.71 9.61
C LEU A 439 -3.77 18.31 10.28
N ALA A 440 -4.23 17.08 10.06
CA ALA A 440 -5.45 16.58 10.68
C ALA A 440 -5.35 16.50 12.21
N ALA A 441 -4.16 16.25 12.77
CA ALA A 441 -3.93 16.19 14.21
C ALA A 441 -3.89 17.58 14.86
N THR A 442 -3.40 18.61 14.17
CA THR A 442 -3.24 19.97 14.71
C THR A 442 -4.42 20.90 14.43
N THR A 443 -5.22 20.60 13.41
CA THR A 443 -6.27 21.49 12.93
C THR A 443 -7.63 20.78 12.97
N GLU A 444 -8.67 21.48 13.42
CA GLU A 444 -10.04 20.98 13.30
C GLU A 444 -10.45 21.00 11.82
N LEU A 445 -10.61 19.82 11.21
CA LEU A 445 -10.88 19.73 9.76
C LEU A 445 -12.19 20.42 9.35
N ILE A 446 -13.22 20.39 10.19
CA ILE A 446 -14.45 21.15 9.95
C ILE A 446 -15.14 21.44 11.28
N ASP A 447 -15.44 22.72 11.48
CA ASP A 447 -16.14 23.21 12.65
C ASP A 447 -17.66 23.19 12.43
N ARG A 448 -18.40 23.50 13.48
CA ARG A 448 -19.87 23.51 13.41
C ARG A 448 -20.42 24.66 12.57
N ALA A 449 -19.76 25.81 12.50
CA ALA A 449 -20.25 26.95 11.73
C ALA A 449 -20.11 26.69 10.22
N THR A 450 -18.96 26.20 9.78
CA THR A 450 -18.69 25.86 8.38
C THR A 450 -19.61 24.75 7.90
N TRP A 451 -19.78 23.67 8.70
CA TRP A 451 -20.73 22.61 8.35
C TRP A 451 -22.17 23.10 8.17
N ARG A 452 -22.60 24.10 8.97
CA ARG A 452 -23.93 24.69 8.82
C ARG A 452 -24.06 25.55 7.56
N SER A 453 -22.95 26.09 7.03
CA SER A 453 -22.96 26.85 5.79
C SER A 453 -23.14 25.97 4.54
N PHE A 454 -22.70 24.70 4.59
CA PHE A 454 -22.91 23.72 3.52
C PHE A 454 -24.33 23.15 3.50
N LEU A 455 -25.15 23.43 4.52
CA LEU A 455 -26.51 22.93 4.62
C LEU A 455 -27.51 24.06 4.35
N GLY A 456 -28.49 23.78 3.49
CA GLY A 456 -29.54 24.75 3.16
C GLY A 456 -30.44 25.11 4.37
N PRO A 457 -31.05 26.32 4.40
CA PRO A 457 -32.03 26.67 5.43
C PRO A 457 -33.25 25.74 5.37
N GLY A 458 -33.32 24.78 6.31
CA GLY A 458 -34.39 23.78 6.41
C GLY A 458 -33.94 22.31 6.31
N GLU A 459 -32.70 22.04 5.89
CA GLU A 459 -32.10 20.68 5.86
C GLU A 459 -31.68 20.17 7.26
N LEU A 460 -31.89 21.00 8.28
CA LEU A 460 -31.49 20.75 9.66
C LEU A 460 -32.45 19.78 10.38
N ARG A 461 -32.32 18.43 10.28
CA ARG A 461 -32.88 17.51 11.33
C ARG A 461 -32.23 16.12 11.43
N ARG A 462 -32.41 15.56 12.65
CA ARG A 462 -32.03 14.25 13.24
C ARG A 462 -30.56 13.84 13.03
N GLY A 463 -29.85 13.68 14.13
CA GLY A 463 -28.45 13.24 14.11
C GLY A 463 -27.45 14.30 13.61
N HIS A 464 -27.79 15.59 13.62
CA HIS A 464 -26.90 16.69 13.18
C HIS A 464 -25.47 16.58 13.73
N ARG A 465 -25.35 16.25 15.03
CA ARG A 465 -24.04 16.02 15.67
C ARG A 465 -23.32 14.80 15.07
N ARG A 466 -24.04 13.70 14.86
CA ARG A 466 -23.50 12.47 14.23
C ARG A 466 -23.07 12.70 12.78
N ARG A 467 -23.82 13.49 12.01
CA ARG A 467 -23.46 13.82 10.61
C ARG A 467 -22.25 14.72 10.51
N LEU A 468 -22.11 15.70 11.41
CA LEU A 468 -20.87 16.48 11.53
C LEU A 468 -19.68 15.57 11.85
N ASP A 469 -19.85 14.62 12.77
CA ASP A 469 -18.79 13.66 13.09
C ASP A 469 -18.43 12.79 11.87
N PHE A 470 -19.41 12.35 11.06
CA PHE A 470 -19.14 11.64 9.80
C PHE A 470 -18.52 12.53 8.71
N ALA A 471 -18.88 13.81 8.63
CA ALA A 471 -18.23 14.75 7.72
C ALA A 471 -16.74 14.95 8.10
N ARG A 472 -16.44 15.04 9.41
CA ARG A 472 -15.07 15.05 9.93
C ARG A 472 -14.31 13.78 9.54
N SER A 473 -14.89 12.60 9.74
CA SER A 473 -14.30 11.32 9.31
C SER A 473 -14.10 11.26 7.78
N TYR A 474 -15.05 11.75 7.00
CA TYR A 474 -14.95 11.81 5.55
C TYR A 474 -13.81 12.72 5.07
N LEU A 475 -13.65 13.91 5.66
CA LEU A 475 -12.54 14.81 5.37
C LEU A 475 -11.19 14.21 5.78
N TYR A 476 -11.13 13.50 6.90
CA TYR A 476 -9.92 12.81 7.34
C TYR A 476 -9.49 11.75 6.31
N GLU A 477 -10.40 10.89 5.87
CA GLU A 477 -10.10 9.91 4.81
C GLU A 477 -9.74 10.60 3.49
N LEU A 478 -10.46 11.67 3.12
CA LEU A 478 -10.21 12.41 1.87
C LEU A 478 -8.80 13.01 1.82
N LEU A 479 -8.30 13.52 2.95
CA LEU A 479 -6.98 14.14 3.02
C LEU A 479 -5.86 13.11 3.18
N THR A 480 -6.08 12.07 4.00
CA THR A 480 -4.98 11.18 4.46
C THR A 480 -5.02 9.77 3.88
N ASP A 481 -6.10 9.35 3.24
CA ASP A 481 -6.42 7.94 2.94
C ASP A 481 -6.30 7.01 4.17
N GLY A 482 -6.39 7.59 5.38
CA GLY A 482 -6.09 6.93 6.64
C GLY A 482 -7.23 6.05 7.17
N ASN A 483 -6.87 5.10 8.02
CA ASN A 483 -7.83 4.18 8.63
C ASN A 483 -8.65 4.85 9.74
N LEU A 484 -9.96 4.98 9.55
CA LEU A 484 -10.88 5.52 10.55
C LEU A 484 -10.93 4.75 11.88
N ALA A 485 -10.54 3.48 11.92
CA ALA A 485 -10.49 2.72 13.16
C ALA A 485 -9.38 3.19 14.11
N ILE A 486 -8.29 3.75 13.57
CA ILE A 486 -7.09 4.16 14.33
C ILE A 486 -6.84 5.68 14.28
N ALA A 487 -7.63 6.43 13.51
CA ALA A 487 -7.52 7.88 13.43
C ALA A 487 -7.63 8.55 14.81
N SER A 488 -7.05 9.74 14.96
CA SER A 488 -7.21 10.53 16.19
C SER A 488 -8.65 11.03 16.37
N PRO A 489 -9.16 11.18 17.61
CA PRO A 489 -10.39 11.93 17.85
C PRO A 489 -10.26 13.36 17.28
N PRO A 490 -11.32 13.94 16.69
CA PRO A 490 -12.70 13.45 16.61
C PRO A 490 -13.01 12.55 15.38
N TYR A 491 -12.03 12.20 14.55
CA TYR A 491 -12.26 11.53 13.25
C TYR A 491 -12.53 10.03 13.36
N ARG A 492 -12.14 9.41 14.48
CA ARG A 492 -12.15 7.97 14.70
C ARG A 492 -13.55 7.33 14.73
N ILE A 493 -13.72 6.19 14.04
CA ILE A 493 -14.90 5.32 14.10
C ILE A 493 -14.49 3.93 14.63
N VAL A 494 -14.48 3.78 15.96
CA VAL A 494 -14.12 2.51 16.64
C VAL A 494 -15.28 1.52 16.64
N ASP A 495 -16.47 2.00 16.99
CA ASP A 495 -17.67 1.17 17.19
C ASP A 495 -18.13 0.55 15.85
N PRO A 496 -18.07 -0.79 15.69
CA PRO A 496 -18.52 -1.46 14.48
C PRO A 496 -19.97 -1.12 14.12
N ALA A 497 -20.84 -0.86 15.11
CA ALA A 497 -22.23 -0.48 14.87
C ALA A 497 -22.38 0.90 14.20
N ARG A 498 -21.35 1.75 14.26
CA ARG A 498 -21.35 3.08 13.60
C ARG A 498 -20.90 3.04 12.15
N ARG A 499 -20.16 2.00 11.73
CA ARG A 499 -19.64 1.90 10.35
C ARG A 499 -20.75 1.83 9.29
N PRO A 500 -21.83 1.04 9.46
CA PRO A 500 -22.94 1.04 8.51
C PRO A 500 -23.55 2.44 8.33
N ALA A 501 -23.76 3.17 9.44
CA ALA A 501 -24.30 4.53 9.39
C ALA A 501 -23.35 5.54 8.71
N TYR A 502 -22.03 5.35 8.85
CA TYR A 502 -21.03 6.14 8.12
C TYR A 502 -21.09 5.84 6.61
N HIS A 503 -21.11 4.56 6.22
CA HIS A 503 -21.22 4.18 4.81
C HIS A 503 -22.54 4.65 4.20
N GLU A 504 -23.65 4.58 4.92
CA GLU A 504 -24.95 5.13 4.49
C GLU A 504 -24.87 6.65 4.30
N PHE A 505 -24.18 7.37 5.21
CA PHE A 505 -23.95 8.81 5.06
C PHE A 505 -23.16 9.14 3.79
N VAL A 506 -22.07 8.41 3.51
CA VAL A 506 -21.23 8.62 2.32
C VAL A 506 -21.98 8.25 1.04
N LEU A 507 -22.66 7.09 1.02
CA LEU A 507 -23.46 6.63 -0.13
C LEU A 507 -24.62 7.57 -0.44
N GLY A 508 -25.26 8.14 0.58
CA GLY A 508 -26.37 9.08 0.42
C GLY A 508 -25.94 10.54 0.27
N MET A 509 -24.64 10.84 0.22
CA MET A 509 -24.12 12.20 0.10
C MET A 509 -24.45 12.77 -1.30
N PRO A 510 -25.20 13.88 -1.39
CA PRO A 510 -25.52 14.49 -2.68
C PRO A 510 -24.29 15.21 -3.26
N ALA A 511 -24.20 15.29 -4.59
CA ALA A 511 -23.08 15.90 -5.31
C ALA A 511 -22.71 17.31 -4.83
N PRO A 512 -23.65 18.26 -4.61
CA PRO A 512 -23.30 19.60 -4.12
C PRO A 512 -22.59 19.58 -2.75
N LEU A 513 -23.02 18.70 -1.83
CA LEU A 513 -22.37 18.57 -0.53
C LEU A 513 -20.99 17.93 -0.65
N ALA A 514 -20.81 16.97 -1.56
CA ALA A 514 -19.52 16.38 -1.84
C ALA A 514 -18.55 17.42 -2.45
N ASP A 515 -19.05 18.30 -3.33
CA ASP A 515 -18.29 19.41 -3.94
C ASP A 515 -17.91 20.48 -2.90
N ASP A 516 -18.83 20.84 -2.00
CA ASP A 516 -18.55 21.76 -0.88
C ASP A 516 -17.47 21.20 0.05
N LEU A 517 -17.57 19.92 0.44
CA LEU A 517 -16.56 19.26 1.26
C LEU A 517 -15.21 19.13 0.54
N THR A 518 -15.24 18.90 -0.77
CA THR A 518 -14.03 18.83 -1.61
C THR A 518 -13.35 20.20 -1.72
N SER A 519 -14.13 21.26 -1.93
CA SER A 519 -13.66 22.64 -1.97
C SER A 519 -13.08 23.07 -0.62
N HIS A 520 -13.75 22.69 0.48
CA HIS A 520 -13.26 22.89 1.83
C HIS A 520 -11.94 22.16 2.09
N ALA A 521 -11.81 20.91 1.63
CA ALA A 521 -10.56 20.17 1.76
C ALA A 521 -9.39 20.84 1.01
N HIS A 522 -9.63 21.39 -0.19
CA HIS A 522 -8.63 22.19 -0.90
C HIS A 522 -8.25 23.46 -0.12
N ALA A 523 -9.24 24.16 0.46
CA ALA A 523 -8.99 25.36 1.26
C ALA A 523 -8.14 25.05 2.51
N LEU A 524 -8.35 23.90 3.16
CA LEU A 524 -7.52 23.45 4.28
C LEU A 524 -6.07 23.21 3.86
N LEU A 525 -5.84 22.55 2.71
CA LEU A 525 -4.49 22.32 2.18
C LEU A 525 -3.80 23.64 1.83
N LEU A 526 -4.51 24.56 1.16
CA LEU A 526 -4.00 25.87 0.81
C LEU A 526 -3.62 26.69 2.07
N HIS A 527 -4.48 26.67 3.10
CA HIS A 527 -4.21 27.35 4.36
C HIS A 527 -3.01 26.75 5.11
N ALA A 528 -2.76 25.45 4.94
CA ALA A 528 -1.58 24.77 5.47
C ALA A 528 -0.31 24.97 4.61
N GLY A 529 -0.37 25.76 3.54
CA GLY A 529 0.76 26.01 2.64
C GLY A 529 1.06 24.89 1.64
N VAL A 530 0.07 24.03 1.35
CA VAL A 530 0.19 22.92 0.40
C VAL A 530 -0.54 23.28 -0.90
N THR A 531 0.23 23.60 -1.95
CA THR A 531 -0.29 24.04 -3.26
C THR A 531 -0.10 23.03 -4.38
N ASP A 532 0.95 22.22 -4.32
CA ASP A 532 1.41 21.40 -5.44
C ASP A 532 0.99 19.92 -5.34
N GLU A 533 0.16 19.58 -4.35
CA GLU A 533 -0.35 18.22 -4.15
C GLU A 533 -1.80 18.07 -4.66
N PRO A 534 -2.13 16.97 -5.36
CA PRO A 534 -3.51 16.65 -5.68
C PRO A 534 -4.28 16.24 -4.42
N LEU A 535 -5.59 16.50 -4.35
CA LEU A 535 -6.40 16.14 -3.18
C LEU A 535 -6.40 14.63 -2.90
N ARG A 536 -6.57 13.81 -3.95
CA ARG A 536 -6.42 12.35 -3.91
C ARG A 536 -5.39 11.93 -4.94
N TRP A 537 -4.65 10.88 -4.63
CA TRP A 537 -3.75 10.25 -5.57
C TRP A 537 -3.61 8.78 -5.25
N ALA A 538 -3.51 7.96 -6.28
CA ALA A 538 -3.13 6.57 -6.18
C ALA A 538 -2.13 6.26 -7.30
N PRO A 539 -1.26 5.24 -7.13
CA PRO A 539 -0.36 4.80 -8.18
C PRO A 539 -1.12 4.44 -9.46
N PRO A 540 -0.70 4.91 -10.64
CA PRO A 540 -1.27 4.50 -11.92
C PRO A 540 -1.11 2.98 -12.16
N ALA A 541 -2.05 2.38 -12.90
CA ALA A 541 -2.01 0.94 -13.21
C ALA A 541 -0.72 0.51 -13.93
N HIS A 542 -0.16 1.38 -14.78
CA HIS A 542 1.03 1.10 -15.59
C HIS A 542 2.34 0.99 -14.77
N TRP A 543 2.32 1.26 -13.47
CA TRP A 543 3.45 0.99 -12.57
C TRP A 543 3.70 -0.52 -12.38
N VAL A 544 2.70 -1.34 -12.72
CA VAL A 544 2.74 -2.81 -12.63
C VAL A 544 2.70 -3.36 -14.05
N HIS A 545 3.54 -4.35 -14.34
CA HIS A 545 3.67 -4.97 -15.66
C HIS A 545 2.67 -6.10 -15.89
N THR A 546 2.07 -6.61 -14.81
CA THR A 546 1.09 -7.68 -14.88
C THR A 546 -0.28 -7.14 -15.30
N HIS A 547 -0.90 -7.77 -16.30
CA HIS A 547 -2.21 -7.35 -16.85
C HIS A 547 -3.36 -8.26 -16.38
N ASP A 548 -3.03 -9.40 -15.74
CA ASP A 548 -4.01 -10.36 -15.20
C ASP A 548 -4.50 -9.88 -13.83
N TRP A 549 -5.31 -8.82 -13.82
CA TRP A 549 -5.86 -8.26 -12.60
C TRP A 549 -6.87 -9.23 -11.95
N PRO A 550 -6.73 -9.53 -10.64
CA PRO A 550 -7.70 -10.38 -9.95
C PRO A 550 -9.09 -9.77 -9.89
N GLY A 551 -9.19 -8.45 -9.65
CA GLY A 551 -10.45 -7.73 -9.56
C GLY A 551 -10.64 -6.70 -10.67
N ALA A 552 -11.73 -5.94 -10.56
CA ALA A 552 -12.13 -4.96 -11.56
C ALA A 552 -11.33 -3.65 -11.49
N ASP A 553 -11.43 -2.83 -12.54
CA ASP A 553 -10.85 -1.50 -12.57
C ASP A 553 -11.89 -0.41 -12.32
N LEU A 554 -11.67 0.38 -11.27
CA LEU A 554 -12.62 1.41 -10.85
C LEU A 554 -12.72 2.56 -11.85
N GLU A 555 -11.62 2.88 -12.53
CA GLU A 555 -11.53 4.02 -13.46
C GLU A 555 -12.38 3.82 -14.72
N HIS A 556 -12.70 2.57 -15.07
CA HIS A 556 -13.51 2.20 -16.23
C HIS A 556 -14.96 1.84 -15.88
N THR A 557 -15.38 2.04 -14.62
CA THR A 557 -16.73 1.70 -14.16
C THR A 557 -17.73 2.81 -14.52
N ASP A 558 -18.78 2.48 -15.27
CA ASP A 558 -19.90 3.41 -15.51
C ASP A 558 -20.75 3.56 -14.24
N PRO A 559 -20.90 4.79 -13.68
CA PRO A 559 -21.72 5.02 -12.49
C PRO A 559 -23.23 4.96 -12.75
N ALA A 560 -23.70 5.09 -14.00
CA ALA A 560 -25.13 5.23 -14.29
C ALA A 560 -26.00 4.03 -13.86
N PRO A 561 -25.60 2.75 -14.09
CA PRO A 561 -26.36 1.59 -13.61
C PRO A 561 -26.42 1.51 -12.08
N ILE A 562 -25.32 1.87 -11.40
CA ILE A 562 -25.25 1.92 -9.94
C ILE A 562 -26.22 2.98 -9.39
N HIS A 563 -26.21 4.17 -10.00
CA HIS A 563 -27.08 5.28 -9.62
C HIS A 563 -28.56 4.92 -9.82
N ASP A 564 -28.92 4.27 -10.92
CA ASP A 564 -30.31 3.84 -11.19
C ASP A 564 -30.83 2.88 -10.13
N LEU A 565 -30.08 1.81 -9.83
CA LEU A 565 -30.49 0.78 -8.89
C LEU A 565 -30.63 1.33 -7.46
N LEU A 566 -29.75 2.24 -7.05
CA LEU A 566 -29.81 2.88 -5.74
C LEU A 566 -30.97 3.89 -5.65
N THR A 567 -31.21 4.70 -6.68
CA THR A 567 -32.14 5.83 -6.62
C THR A 567 -33.55 5.50 -7.08
N ARG A 568 -33.72 4.81 -8.21
CA ARG A 568 -35.05 4.49 -8.79
C ARG A 568 -35.62 3.20 -8.23
N GLN A 569 -34.78 2.20 -8.00
CA GLN A 569 -35.21 0.88 -7.55
C GLN A 569 -35.01 0.65 -6.04
N HIS A 570 -34.41 1.61 -5.33
CA HIS A 570 -34.18 1.57 -3.88
C HIS A 570 -33.50 0.28 -3.39
N ARG A 571 -32.59 -0.27 -4.20
CA ARG A 571 -31.81 -1.46 -3.84
C ARG A 571 -30.74 -1.12 -2.80
N SER A 572 -30.41 -2.07 -1.93
CA SER A 572 -29.27 -1.92 -1.02
C SER A 572 -27.95 -2.03 -1.79
N PRO A 573 -26.83 -1.46 -1.29
CA PRO A 573 -25.53 -1.58 -1.97
C PRO A 573 -25.09 -3.02 -2.22
N GLN A 574 -25.44 -3.93 -1.32
CA GLN A 574 -25.18 -5.37 -1.49
C GLN A 574 -26.01 -5.94 -2.65
N GLN A 575 -27.29 -5.60 -2.76
CA GLN A 575 -28.12 -6.04 -3.88
C GLN A 575 -27.65 -5.47 -5.21
N VAL A 576 -27.14 -4.23 -5.23
CA VAL A 576 -26.53 -3.62 -6.42
C VAL A 576 -25.28 -4.38 -6.83
N ALA A 577 -24.39 -4.67 -5.87
CA ALA A 577 -23.19 -5.46 -6.07
C ALA A 577 -23.51 -6.85 -6.65
N GLU A 578 -24.48 -7.56 -6.08
CA GLU A 578 -24.98 -8.86 -6.58
C GLU A 578 -25.55 -8.76 -8.01
N THR A 579 -26.29 -7.70 -8.32
CA THR A 579 -26.93 -7.49 -9.64
C THR A 579 -25.92 -7.17 -10.73
N LEU A 580 -24.89 -6.38 -10.41
CA LEU A 580 -23.88 -5.93 -11.37
C LEU A 580 -22.61 -6.81 -11.36
N HIS A 581 -22.59 -7.90 -10.59
CA HIS A 581 -21.43 -8.76 -10.38
C HIS A 581 -20.17 -7.98 -9.95
N MET A 582 -20.36 -7.08 -8.98
CA MET A 582 -19.31 -6.27 -8.37
C MET A 582 -19.20 -6.59 -6.87
N SER A 583 -18.10 -6.18 -6.23
CA SER A 583 -18.02 -6.21 -4.76
C SER A 583 -18.79 -5.05 -4.12
N THR A 584 -19.25 -5.20 -2.88
CA THR A 584 -19.95 -4.12 -2.17
C THR A 584 -19.03 -2.90 -2.00
N GLU A 585 -17.73 -3.14 -1.82
CA GLU A 585 -16.74 -2.06 -1.74
C GLU A 585 -16.55 -1.33 -3.07
N HIS A 586 -16.59 -2.04 -4.21
CA HIS A 586 -16.58 -1.43 -5.54
C HIS A 586 -17.73 -0.43 -5.69
N VAL A 587 -18.95 -0.84 -5.37
CA VAL A 587 -20.14 0.02 -5.44
C VAL A 587 -19.97 1.27 -4.57
N ARG A 588 -19.46 1.11 -3.33
CA ARG A 588 -19.23 2.24 -2.43
C ARG A 588 -18.20 3.23 -2.97
N GLN A 589 -17.08 2.74 -3.50
CA GLN A 589 -16.03 3.61 -4.02
C GLN A 589 -16.44 4.27 -5.35
N ALA A 590 -17.21 3.58 -6.20
CA ALA A 590 -17.78 4.18 -7.41
C ALA A 590 -18.71 5.36 -7.08
N VAL A 591 -19.60 5.21 -6.09
CA VAL A 591 -20.46 6.31 -5.62
C VAL A 591 -19.65 7.43 -4.95
N ARG A 592 -18.52 7.10 -4.30
CA ARG A 592 -17.62 8.11 -3.71
C ARG A 592 -16.87 8.94 -4.76
N LEU A 593 -16.55 8.35 -5.92
CA LEU A 593 -15.94 9.06 -7.06
C LEU A 593 -16.98 9.82 -7.88
N HIS A 594 -18.19 9.26 -7.98
CA HIS A 594 -19.32 9.84 -8.70
C HIS A 594 -20.53 9.96 -7.76
N PRO A 595 -20.59 11.01 -6.93
CA PRO A 595 -21.66 11.23 -5.96
C PRO A 595 -23.04 11.25 -6.62
N LEU A 596 -24.06 10.84 -5.86
CA LEU A 596 -25.43 10.82 -6.37
C LEU A 596 -25.96 12.24 -6.58
N PRO A 597 -26.77 12.48 -7.64
CA PRO A 597 -27.41 13.79 -7.85
C PRO A 597 -28.44 14.10 -6.76
N ARG A 598 -28.96 13.07 -6.08
CA ARG A 598 -29.97 13.21 -5.01
C ARG A 598 -29.60 12.32 -3.83
N PRO A 599 -29.90 12.76 -2.60
CA PRO A 599 -29.61 11.99 -1.40
C PRO A 599 -30.55 10.78 -1.25
N LEU A 600 -30.01 9.65 -0.78
CA LEU A 600 -30.77 8.42 -0.51
C LEU A 600 -31.52 8.45 0.83
N TYR A 601 -31.14 9.35 1.72
CA TYR A 601 -31.79 9.55 3.01
C TYR A 601 -32.74 10.77 2.97
N PRO A 602 -33.72 10.85 3.89
CA PRO A 602 -34.52 12.05 4.05
C PRO A 602 -33.64 13.24 4.44
N THR A 603 -33.52 14.25 3.58
CA THR A 603 -32.84 15.53 3.89
C THR A 603 -33.71 16.47 4.71
N HIS A 604 -35.02 16.22 4.74
CA HIS A 604 -35.97 17.08 5.39
C HIS A 604 -36.67 16.39 6.56
N ARG A 605 -37.18 17.24 7.45
CA ARG A 605 -38.06 16.86 8.56
C ARG A 605 -39.32 16.22 7.98
N ALA A 606 -39.83 15.16 8.59
CA ALA A 606 -41.27 14.86 8.45
C ALA A 606 -42.06 16.12 8.87
N GLY A 607 -42.97 16.55 8.01
CA GLY A 607 -43.71 17.81 8.07
C GLY A 607 -42.97 19.04 7.53
N ALA A 608 -41.81 18.91 6.86
CA ALA A 608 -41.12 20.06 6.27
C ALA A 608 -41.93 20.68 5.13
N ILE A 609 -41.77 22.00 4.94
CA ILE A 609 -42.43 22.74 3.87
C ILE A 609 -41.37 23.19 2.87
N LEU A 610 -41.57 22.88 1.59
CA LEU A 610 -40.71 23.28 0.47
C LEU A 610 -41.50 24.14 -0.53
N PRO A 611 -40.84 25.04 -1.27
CA PRO A 611 -41.50 25.83 -2.29
C PRO A 611 -41.98 24.94 -3.44
N LEU A 612 -43.24 25.11 -3.86
CA LEU A 612 -43.77 24.48 -5.07
C LEU A 612 -43.21 25.22 -6.28
N HIS A 613 -42.37 24.56 -7.09
CA HIS A 613 -41.88 25.10 -8.36
C HIS A 613 -42.67 24.50 -9.56
N PRO A 614 -42.81 25.23 -10.68
CA PRO A 614 -43.54 24.75 -11.85
C PRO A 614 -42.94 23.46 -12.47
N ASP A 615 -41.64 23.20 -12.30
CA ASP A 615 -40.97 21.98 -12.76
C ASP A 615 -41.09 20.78 -11.79
N THR A 616 -41.77 20.91 -10.64
CA THR A 616 -41.79 19.86 -9.59
C THR A 616 -42.76 18.70 -9.86
N SER A 617 -43.13 18.46 -11.12
CA SER A 617 -44.23 17.57 -11.52
C SER A 617 -44.10 16.09 -11.11
N GLN A 618 -43.03 15.65 -10.42
CA GLN A 618 -42.80 14.21 -10.18
C GLN A 618 -42.27 13.75 -8.81
N GLN A 619 -42.17 14.57 -7.74
CA GLN A 619 -41.69 14.03 -6.44
C GLN A 619 -42.46 14.52 -5.21
N HIS A 620 -43.73 14.13 -5.08
CA HIS A 620 -44.43 14.16 -3.79
C HIS A 620 -43.80 13.12 -2.85
N LYS A 621 -42.86 13.53 -2.00
CA LYS A 621 -42.27 12.67 -0.96
C LYS A 621 -43.24 12.58 0.22
N PRO A 622 -43.58 11.38 0.72
CA PRO A 622 -44.47 11.23 1.87
C PRO A 622 -43.88 11.95 3.10
N GLY A 623 -44.69 12.81 3.73
CA GLY A 623 -44.30 13.59 4.90
C GLY A 623 -43.57 14.91 4.60
N ILE A 624 -43.57 15.40 3.35
CA ILE A 624 -43.12 16.76 3.01
C ILE A 624 -44.28 17.50 2.34
N HIS A 625 -44.52 18.73 2.74
CA HIS A 625 -45.56 19.60 2.17
C HIS A 625 -44.92 20.55 1.16
N TYR A 626 -45.53 20.69 -0.01
CA TYR A 626 -45.10 21.66 -1.02
C TYR A 626 -46.08 22.82 -1.04
N VAL A 627 -45.58 24.04 -0.84
CA VAL A 627 -46.40 25.25 -0.74
C VAL A 627 -45.85 26.28 -1.71
N ASP A 628 -46.71 26.80 -2.57
CA ASP A 628 -46.36 27.91 -3.46
C ASP A 628 -46.23 29.21 -2.64
N PRO A 629 -45.06 29.89 -2.64
CA PRO A 629 -44.88 31.16 -1.96
C PRO A 629 -45.87 32.25 -2.39
N THR A 630 -46.26 32.27 -3.66
CA THR A 630 -47.19 33.27 -4.21
C THR A 630 -48.61 33.03 -3.71
N TRP A 631 -49.06 31.76 -3.72
CA TRP A 631 -50.31 31.35 -3.10
C TRP A 631 -50.32 31.67 -1.60
N LEU A 632 -49.26 31.34 -0.86
CA LEU A 632 -49.19 31.62 0.58
C LEU A 632 -49.28 33.13 0.85
N HIS A 633 -48.64 33.95 0.01
CA HIS A 633 -48.77 35.40 0.08
C HIS A 633 -50.20 35.85 -0.19
N GLU A 634 -50.88 35.32 -1.22
CA GLU A 634 -52.29 35.65 -1.47
C GLU A 634 -53.19 35.25 -0.29
N GLN A 635 -53.07 34.03 0.21
CA GLN A 635 -53.88 33.50 1.31
C GLN A 635 -53.68 34.29 2.60
N TYR A 636 -52.42 34.55 2.97
CA TYR A 636 -52.08 35.23 4.21
C TYR A 636 -52.19 36.76 4.08
N VAL A 637 -51.70 37.39 3.03
CA VAL A 637 -51.64 38.86 2.92
C VAL A 637 -52.89 39.44 2.27
N THR A 638 -53.37 38.86 1.17
CA THR A 638 -54.53 39.35 0.41
C THR A 638 -55.84 38.93 1.08
N TRP A 639 -56.05 37.63 1.31
CA TRP A 639 -57.28 37.06 1.86
C TRP A 639 -57.35 37.11 3.40
N LYS A 640 -56.31 37.63 4.03
CA LYS A 640 -56.20 37.87 5.48
C LYS A 640 -56.35 36.64 6.38
N ARG A 641 -56.23 35.41 5.86
CA ARG A 641 -56.30 34.16 6.65
C ARG A 641 -55.17 34.08 7.68
N THR A 642 -55.35 33.28 8.73
CA THR A 642 -54.28 33.07 9.74
C THR A 642 -53.31 31.99 9.28
N LEU A 643 -52.03 32.09 9.69
CA LEU A 643 -51.08 31.01 9.43
C LEU A 643 -51.44 29.70 10.14
N ALA A 644 -52.28 29.73 11.20
CA ALA A 644 -52.75 28.52 11.86
C ALA A 644 -53.77 27.78 10.99
N ASP A 645 -54.79 28.48 10.48
CA ASP A 645 -55.82 27.89 9.61
C ASP A 645 -55.20 27.37 8.30
N ILE A 646 -54.28 28.15 7.72
CA ILE A 646 -53.55 27.72 6.51
C ILE A 646 -52.69 26.48 6.82
N ALA A 647 -52.09 26.40 8.01
CA ALA A 647 -51.29 25.23 8.39
C ALA A 647 -52.14 23.98 8.57
N ASP A 648 -53.31 24.10 9.20
CA ASP A 648 -54.27 23.00 9.38
C ASP A 648 -54.83 22.51 8.04
N GLU A 649 -55.15 23.42 7.10
CA GLU A 649 -55.58 23.06 5.74
C GLU A 649 -54.51 22.27 4.97
N ILE A 650 -53.25 22.67 5.09
CA ILE A 650 -52.11 21.99 4.44
C ILE A 650 -51.74 20.69 5.19
N GLY A 651 -52.22 20.52 6.43
CA GLY A 651 -51.85 19.41 7.32
C GLY A 651 -50.43 19.52 7.87
N CYS A 652 -49.87 20.74 7.96
CA CYS A 652 -48.50 21.01 8.41
C CYS A 652 -48.47 21.72 9.78
N VAL A 653 -47.32 21.72 10.45
CA VAL A 653 -47.17 22.37 11.76
C VAL A 653 -47.01 23.88 11.60
N TYR A 654 -47.82 24.68 12.31
CA TYR A 654 -47.78 26.16 12.33
C TYR A 654 -46.37 26.76 12.39
N SER A 655 -45.52 26.27 13.30
CA SER A 655 -44.15 26.78 13.47
C SER A 655 -43.27 26.58 12.24
N THR A 656 -43.57 25.57 11.43
CA THR A 656 -42.87 25.28 10.17
C THR A 656 -43.35 26.20 9.06
N LEU A 657 -44.66 26.45 8.96
CA LEU A 657 -45.23 27.39 7.98
C LEU A 657 -44.80 28.83 8.26
N ARG A 658 -44.71 29.22 9.54
CA ARG A 658 -44.16 30.53 9.93
C ARG A 658 -42.71 30.71 9.49
N ALA A 659 -41.84 29.72 9.74
CA ALA A 659 -40.44 29.80 9.32
C ALA A 659 -40.31 29.85 7.78
N PHE A 660 -41.19 29.15 7.06
CA PHE A 660 -41.27 29.22 5.61
C PHE A 660 -41.69 30.62 5.12
N ALA A 661 -42.72 31.23 5.72
CA ALA A 661 -43.14 32.59 5.42
C ALA A 661 -42.03 33.63 5.64
N GLU A 662 -41.29 33.54 6.76
CA GLU A 662 -40.14 34.41 7.05
C GLU A 662 -39.05 34.28 5.97
N LYS A 663 -38.73 33.04 5.55
CA LYS A 663 -37.72 32.75 4.53
C LYS A 663 -38.07 33.33 3.16
N HIS A 664 -39.35 33.30 2.79
CA HIS A 664 -39.84 33.77 1.49
C HIS A 664 -40.26 35.26 1.51
N GLY A 665 -39.91 36.01 2.56
CA GLY A 665 -40.14 37.45 2.64
C GLY A 665 -41.62 37.83 2.82
N ILE A 666 -42.46 36.93 3.31
CA ILE A 666 -43.88 37.20 3.55
C ILE A 666 -44.00 37.99 4.87
N PRO A 667 -44.60 39.20 4.85
CA PRO A 667 -44.61 40.09 6.01
C PRO A 667 -45.46 39.51 7.16
N LEU A 668 -44.80 39.10 8.25
CA LEU A 668 -45.48 38.55 9.42
C LEU A 668 -46.21 39.63 10.24
N ARG A 669 -47.43 39.31 10.68
CA ARG A 669 -48.22 40.18 11.55
C ARG A 669 -47.76 40.12 13.02
N PRO A 670 -47.90 41.22 13.79
CA PRO A 670 -47.66 41.22 15.24
C PRO A 670 -48.57 40.23 15.98
N SER A 671 -48.07 39.65 17.06
CA SER A 671 -48.83 38.73 17.93
C SER A 671 -49.96 39.49 18.64
N GLY A 672 -51.21 38.99 18.57
CA GLY A 672 -52.38 39.59 19.24
C GLY A 672 -53.49 40.10 18.33
N GLY A 673 -53.52 39.72 17.05
CA GLY A 673 -54.58 40.11 16.11
C GLY A 673 -55.87 39.27 16.23
N SER A 674 -57.00 39.97 16.17
CA SER A 674 -58.39 39.50 16.10
C SER A 674 -58.67 38.23 15.25
N HIS A 675 -59.70 37.46 15.62
CA HIS A 675 -60.29 36.40 14.77
C HIS A 675 -60.66 36.94 13.37
N HIS A 676 -60.34 36.19 12.31
CA HIS A 676 -60.51 36.62 10.92
C HIS A 676 -61.54 35.78 10.15
N ILE A 677 -62.04 36.36 9.05
CA ILE A 677 -63.16 35.93 8.20
C ILE A 677 -63.36 34.41 8.07
N HIS A 678 -62.30 33.68 7.70
CA HIS A 678 -62.32 32.23 7.47
C HIS A 678 -62.61 31.44 8.76
N THR A 679 -62.01 31.83 9.89
CA THR A 679 -62.19 31.16 11.19
C THR A 679 -63.62 31.33 11.72
N LEU A 680 -64.33 32.39 11.31
CA LEU A 680 -65.68 32.71 11.76
C LEU A 680 -66.79 32.03 10.94
N THR A 681 -66.51 31.63 9.71
CA THR A 681 -67.53 31.19 8.74
C THR A 681 -67.28 29.79 8.19
N GLY A 682 -66.16 29.15 8.54
CA GLY A 682 -65.73 27.88 7.95
C GLY A 682 -65.45 27.93 6.44
N THR A 683 -65.66 29.08 5.80
CA THR A 683 -65.65 29.25 4.34
C THR A 683 -64.54 30.19 3.90
N HIS A 684 -64.03 29.95 2.68
CA HIS A 684 -62.94 30.74 2.15
C HIS A 684 -63.39 32.18 1.86
N PRO A 685 -62.64 33.24 2.24
CA PRO A 685 -63.06 34.63 2.06
C PRO A 685 -63.40 35.05 0.61
N SER A 686 -62.88 34.34 -0.39
CA SER A 686 -63.22 34.57 -1.81
C SER A 686 -64.60 34.06 -2.20
N GLN A 687 -65.21 33.18 -1.41
CA GLN A 687 -66.53 32.61 -1.66
C GLN A 687 -67.65 33.40 -0.98
N LEU A 688 -67.31 34.37 -0.13
CA LEU A 688 -68.28 35.21 0.56
C LEU A 688 -68.73 36.37 -0.33
N PRO A 689 -70.05 36.59 -0.48
CA PRO A 689 -70.58 37.71 -1.24
C PRO A 689 -70.33 39.06 -0.52
N GLU A 690 -70.34 40.15 -1.29
CA GLU A 690 -70.48 41.49 -0.72
C GLU A 690 -71.95 41.79 -0.40
N PRO A 691 -72.28 42.53 0.67
CA PRO A 691 -71.37 43.25 1.57
C PRO A 691 -70.75 42.44 2.73
N LEU A 692 -71.13 41.18 2.94
CA LEU A 692 -70.68 40.36 4.08
C LEU A 692 -69.15 40.23 4.19
N ARG A 693 -68.48 40.02 3.06
CA ARG A 693 -67.02 39.90 3.01
C ARG A 693 -66.32 41.14 3.57
N SER A 694 -66.77 42.33 3.20
CA SER A 694 -66.24 43.57 3.75
C SER A 694 -66.61 43.74 5.23
N ALA A 695 -67.84 43.40 5.60
CA ALA A 695 -68.35 43.53 6.97
C ALA A 695 -67.60 42.66 8.00
N LEU A 696 -67.02 41.53 7.58
CA LEU A 696 -66.23 40.61 8.40
C LEU A 696 -64.79 41.08 8.69
N THR A 697 -64.48 42.37 8.50
CA THR A 697 -63.15 42.94 8.77
C THR A 697 -63.05 43.63 10.13
N GLY A 698 -61.90 43.51 10.80
CA GLY A 698 -61.57 44.18 12.09
C GLY A 698 -61.86 43.35 13.35
N HIS A 699 -61.53 43.90 14.54
CA HIS A 699 -61.71 43.21 15.84
C HIS A 699 -63.19 42.98 16.16
N GLN A 700 -63.59 41.80 16.65
CA GLN A 700 -64.98 41.46 17.00
C GLN A 700 -66.00 41.66 15.86
N ALA A 701 -65.63 41.33 14.62
CA ALA A 701 -66.53 41.45 13.47
C ALA A 701 -67.82 40.63 13.62
N HIS A 702 -67.75 39.42 14.19
CA HIS A 702 -68.92 38.58 14.47
C HIS A 702 -69.94 39.27 15.40
N LEU A 703 -69.49 39.81 16.53
CA LEU A 703 -70.34 40.53 17.49
C LEU A 703 -71.00 41.76 16.84
N ARG A 704 -70.31 42.46 15.93
CA ARG A 704 -70.91 43.56 15.18
C ARG A 704 -72.03 43.09 14.26
N LEU A 705 -71.85 41.95 13.58
CA LEU A 705 -72.86 41.39 12.68
C LEU A 705 -74.06 40.83 13.45
N GLU A 706 -73.84 40.16 14.58
CA GLU A 706 -74.89 39.71 15.49
C GLU A 706 -75.69 40.90 16.05
N ARG A 707 -75.00 41.96 16.48
CA ARG A 707 -75.68 43.18 16.94
C ARG A 707 -76.40 43.90 15.81
N PHE A 708 -75.90 43.81 14.57
CA PHE A 708 -76.62 44.31 13.40
C PHE A 708 -77.92 43.54 13.16
N THR A 709 -77.95 42.21 13.30
CA THR A 709 -79.21 41.45 13.20
C THR A 709 -80.20 41.84 14.31
N MET A 710 -79.73 42.12 15.53
CA MET A 710 -80.56 42.67 16.61
C MET A 710 -81.13 44.07 16.26
N ILE A 711 -80.32 44.94 15.64
CA ILE A 711 -80.76 46.27 15.17
C ILE A 711 -81.86 46.14 14.10
N VAL A 712 -81.71 45.20 13.16
CA VAL A 712 -82.71 44.93 12.12
C VAL A 712 -84.02 44.40 12.71
N ARG A 713 -83.96 43.58 13.77
CA ARG A 713 -85.15 43.00 14.43
C ARG A 713 -86.01 44.02 15.18
N HIS A 714 -85.39 44.94 15.90
CA HIS A 714 -86.11 45.87 16.78
C HIS A 714 -86.44 47.22 16.16
N SER A 715 -85.81 47.57 15.03
CA SER A 715 -85.89 48.89 14.38
C SER A 715 -85.74 50.07 15.37
N ASN A 716 -85.05 49.84 16.50
CA ASN A 716 -84.89 50.78 17.60
C ASN A 716 -83.55 50.51 18.32
N LEU A 717 -82.65 51.49 18.28
CA LEU A 717 -81.31 51.36 18.85
C LEU A 717 -81.33 51.18 20.37
N THR A 718 -82.29 51.76 21.09
CA THR A 718 -82.38 51.63 22.56
C THR A 718 -82.74 50.22 22.97
N ARG A 719 -83.74 49.60 22.32
CA ARG A 719 -84.12 48.20 22.60
C ARG A 719 -83.07 47.20 22.14
N ALA A 720 -82.47 47.40 20.97
CA ALA A 720 -81.38 46.55 20.51
C ALA A 720 -80.16 46.62 21.44
N ALA A 721 -79.90 47.79 22.05
CA ALA A 721 -78.82 47.99 23.02
C ALA A 721 -79.10 47.28 24.35
N GLU A 722 -80.34 47.32 24.84
CA GLU A 722 -80.79 46.57 26.02
C GLU A 722 -80.62 45.06 25.84
N GLU A 723 -81.02 44.51 24.68
CA GLU A 723 -80.86 43.09 24.38
C GLU A 723 -79.39 42.68 24.22
N ALA A 724 -78.58 43.52 23.56
CA ALA A 724 -77.16 43.27 23.36
C ALA A 724 -76.28 43.55 24.59
N GLY A 725 -76.84 44.08 25.69
CA GLY A 725 -76.12 44.43 26.92
C GLY A 725 -75.09 45.55 26.76
N VAL A 726 -75.30 46.48 25.83
CA VAL A 726 -74.37 47.58 25.51
C VAL A 726 -75.08 48.93 25.50
N THR A 727 -74.33 50.04 25.38
CA THR A 727 -74.93 51.38 25.28
C THR A 727 -75.45 51.65 23.85
N PRO A 728 -76.55 52.42 23.69
CA PRO A 728 -77.04 52.81 22.36
C PRO A 728 -76.01 53.59 21.52
N ALA A 729 -75.10 54.32 22.17
CA ALA A 729 -73.99 55.01 21.51
C ALA A 729 -73.01 54.02 20.87
N SER A 730 -72.71 52.91 21.54
CA SER A 730 -71.81 51.87 21.01
C SER A 730 -72.42 51.14 19.81
N LEU A 731 -73.73 50.86 19.82
CA LEU A 731 -74.41 50.29 18.65
C LEU A 731 -74.45 51.25 17.46
N SER A 732 -74.66 52.55 17.72
CA SER A 732 -74.64 53.58 16.67
C SER A 732 -73.25 53.68 16.01
N GLU A 733 -72.19 53.64 16.80
CA GLU A 733 -70.81 53.63 16.31
C GLU A 733 -70.48 52.36 15.51
N GLN A 734 -70.94 51.19 15.97
CA GLN A 734 -70.78 49.92 15.25
C GLN A 734 -71.55 49.90 13.93
N LEU A 735 -72.77 50.45 13.89
CA LEU A 735 -73.55 50.59 12.66
C LEU A 735 -72.85 51.53 11.67
N THR A 736 -72.34 52.66 12.15
CA THR A 736 -71.57 53.62 11.32
C THR A 736 -70.29 52.99 10.77
N TYR A 737 -69.61 52.17 11.57
CA TYR A 737 -68.47 51.39 11.12
C TYR A 737 -68.87 50.40 10.02
N LEU A 738 -69.94 49.62 10.20
CA LEU A 738 -70.41 48.66 9.20
C LEU A 738 -70.81 49.37 7.90
N GLU A 739 -71.51 50.49 7.97
CA GLU A 739 -71.87 51.29 6.80
C GLU A 739 -70.64 51.78 6.02
N ARG A 740 -69.62 52.27 6.73
CA ARG A 740 -68.35 52.71 6.12
C ARG A 740 -67.64 51.57 5.40
N VAL A 741 -67.62 50.39 6.01
CA VAL A 741 -66.89 49.23 5.50
C VAL A 741 -67.66 48.53 4.38
N CYS A 742 -68.98 48.50 4.44
CA CYS A 742 -69.86 47.95 3.39
C CYS A 742 -70.06 48.92 2.21
N GLY A 743 -69.55 50.16 2.31
CA GLY A 743 -69.60 51.15 1.23
C GLY A 743 -70.96 51.85 1.05
N GLY A 744 -71.85 51.81 2.04
CA GLY A 744 -73.17 52.43 1.95
C GLY A 744 -74.00 52.33 3.23
N THR A 745 -75.12 53.05 3.27
CA THR A 745 -76.03 53.06 4.42
C THR A 745 -76.78 51.73 4.53
N LEU A 746 -76.85 51.16 5.74
CA LEU A 746 -77.45 49.84 5.99
C LEU A 746 -78.89 49.96 6.55
N MET A 747 -79.22 51.06 7.21
CA MET A 747 -80.54 51.36 7.76
C MET A 747 -81.03 52.74 7.31
N ARG A 748 -82.32 52.89 6.97
CA ARG A 748 -82.93 54.20 6.69
C ARG A 748 -83.20 54.97 8.00
N ARG A 749 -82.87 56.26 8.04
CA ARG A 749 -82.95 57.11 9.25
C ARG A 749 -83.89 58.30 9.04
N HIS A 750 -84.92 58.44 9.88
CA HIS A 750 -85.73 59.67 10.00
C HIS A 750 -85.32 60.53 11.21
N HIS A 751 -84.76 59.91 12.27
CA HIS A 751 -84.29 60.58 13.48
C HIS A 751 -83.08 59.81 14.06
N PRO A 752 -82.10 60.46 14.73
CA PRO A 752 -80.88 59.80 15.24
C PRO A 752 -81.05 58.60 16.18
N ARG A 753 -82.27 58.32 16.67
CA ARG A 753 -82.57 57.18 17.57
C ARG A 753 -83.62 56.20 17.03
N ARG A 754 -84.25 56.49 15.88
CA ARG A 754 -85.33 55.69 15.31
C ARG A 754 -84.97 55.30 13.88
N LEU A 755 -84.85 53.99 13.65
CA LEU A 755 -84.51 53.38 12.37
C LEU A 755 -85.79 52.80 11.78
N ASP A 756 -86.02 52.92 10.48
CA ASP A 756 -87.23 52.38 9.87
C ASP A 756 -87.01 50.94 9.38
N SER A 757 -86.54 50.82 8.14
CA SER A 757 -86.29 49.56 7.46
C SER A 757 -84.82 49.47 7.03
N PRO A 758 -84.26 48.27 6.91
CA PRO A 758 -82.98 48.10 6.25
C PRO A 758 -83.04 48.64 4.81
N THR A 759 -81.92 49.16 4.32
CA THR A 759 -81.74 49.47 2.89
C THR A 759 -81.57 48.17 2.09
N GLU A 760 -81.56 48.23 0.76
CA GLU A 760 -81.27 47.04 -0.07
C GLU A 760 -79.91 46.42 0.30
N LEU A 761 -78.90 47.26 0.59
CA LEU A 761 -77.58 46.84 1.08
C LEU A 761 -77.66 46.20 2.47
N GLY A 762 -78.44 46.79 3.40
CA GLY A 762 -78.63 46.25 4.75
C GLY A 762 -79.41 44.94 4.79
N GLN A 763 -80.39 44.79 3.90
CA GLN A 763 -81.19 43.57 3.77
C GLN A 763 -80.38 42.46 3.11
N ALA A 764 -79.55 42.78 2.11
CA ALA A 764 -78.57 41.85 1.55
C ALA A 764 -77.55 41.40 2.62
N LEU A 765 -77.01 42.31 3.43
CA LEU A 765 -76.11 41.95 4.53
C LEU A 765 -76.79 41.03 5.56
N HIS A 766 -78.02 41.34 5.96
CA HIS A 766 -78.77 40.54 6.94
C HIS A 766 -79.00 39.11 6.46
N LEU A 767 -79.45 38.93 5.21
CA LEU A 767 -79.65 37.61 4.59
C LEU A 767 -78.33 36.84 4.46
N GLN A 768 -77.23 37.51 4.12
CA GLN A 768 -75.92 36.89 4.01
C GLN A 768 -75.39 36.41 5.38
N ILE A 769 -75.61 37.19 6.46
CA ILE A 769 -75.28 36.78 7.83
C ILE A 769 -76.07 35.53 8.23
N GLU A 770 -77.37 35.48 7.95
CA GLU A 770 -78.19 34.31 8.27
C GLU A 770 -77.73 33.05 7.52
N ALA A 771 -77.35 33.20 6.24
CA ALA A 771 -76.91 32.08 5.41
C ALA A 771 -75.49 31.57 5.72
N HIS A 772 -74.53 32.44 6.08
CA HIS A 772 -73.10 32.06 6.16
C HIS A 772 -72.51 32.10 7.57
N ILE A 773 -73.21 32.65 8.56
CA ILE A 773 -72.73 32.77 9.94
C ILE A 773 -73.65 32.04 10.91
N LEU A 774 -74.98 32.18 10.76
CA LEU A 774 -75.94 31.60 11.71
C LEU A 774 -76.35 30.15 11.40
N HIS A 775 -76.05 29.63 10.20
CA HIS A 775 -76.33 28.22 9.85
C HIS A 775 -75.27 27.23 10.35
N ASP A 776 -74.08 27.68 10.75
CA ASP A 776 -73.00 26.80 11.23
C ASP A 776 -73.12 26.43 12.72
N THR A 777 -74.00 27.10 13.49
CA THR A 777 -74.19 26.79 14.91
C THR A 777 -75.10 25.59 15.17
N THR A 778 -75.73 24.99 14.14
CA THR A 778 -76.57 23.78 14.29
C THR A 778 -75.84 22.48 13.96
N SER A 779 -74.56 22.52 13.61
CA SER A 779 -73.78 21.33 13.22
C SER A 779 -72.48 21.18 13.99
N HIS A 780 -72.56 21.00 15.31
CA HIS A 780 -71.52 20.33 16.10
C HIS A 780 -72.17 19.47 17.19
N PRO A 781 -71.95 18.14 17.22
CA PRO A 781 -72.14 17.34 18.43
C PRO A 781 -71.07 17.61 19.48
#